data_AF-A0A2N6NX86-F1
#
_entry.id   AF-A0A2N6NX86-F1
#
_cell.length_a   1.000
_cell.length_b   1.000
_cell.length_c   1.000
_cell.angle_alpha   90.00
_cell.angle_beta   90.00
_cell.angle_gamma   90.00
#
_symmetry.space_group_name_H-M   'P 1'
#
loop_
_entity.id
_entity.type
_entity.pdbx_description
1 polymer ?
#
loop_
_entity_poly.entity_id
_entity_poly.type
_entity_poly.pdbx_seq_one_letter_code
_entity_poly.pdbx_strand_id
1 'polypeptide(L)'
;MDGTVLPSLPGLKLYTPRDKVDAEAIVQEWLSLLQECLDQKRFDSLPELFIKDCWWRDVLGLAWDFATKRGQDEMGSFLNNSKASIKDLKACDNGGLKPALIEWAGQAWVQAAFTFRNEHGKGRGVVRLENDVETRWKAWTVYTELEELHSLKDLEVRRLQSRAAREKEPQVNGTSHASREEADVVIVGAGQAGVSLGARLKHMGVNAVLIERHPAVGDAWRARYDSVTLNTPTFTDHYPFMKYPENWPEWLTGRQCADFLEHYSQLMGLDVLLNTTVTSVQRCGDRFTVTAQGPQGTQEFQPRHVVLATGVYGDKPLIPQFPGQERFQGTIYHSSQRKSGRLVPDLSQKRVVVIGCSTSGHDVAQDFVNCGAKQVVMVQRHPIFTLSTDSWKTLQLGLWNMPGLTTEEADIVGNSLPIAVVRTMSIGLTRAAADMDKALLDGLRAAGMALRTGDDGYGLADHQLIKGGHYYVDQGACAMIADGRIRVHRCEDGVREIGETAVVLADGTSIEADVVVLATGFEKNIENVRRLMGDEVANQLVGFGDLDAEQERTGWWRPTGVEGFWYMTGSFLWCLGGASRNDSVKLGAFGTPVRLGRFQRKSLGLEQRIERLPVAAQVARFQHHILHFGPMLVANTLKHVELGTLHVHLEEVNSRKLVLVLVLVLFLAQHVREPLNLHLHLAGVSKHLVGKVGAHLGAEQILKLPLFVGHQRRVARQMREKRQRALARGRAEGIPMGPHDGGVQGEVLGEHGKGVRGRLKGDNLAGWKLLLHVHAKQANVGSDVDNEARVRELRDIVAMVAKDFLVDETRLVLAARKPVVARDVARKVVSKLYYLCLHFL
;
A
#
# COMPACT_ATOMS: atom_id res chain seq x y z
N MET A 1 -4.63 -32.14 -6.95
CA MET A 1 -5.84 -31.39 -7.32
C MET A 1 -5.60 -30.66 -8.64
N ASP A 2 -4.41 -30.08 -8.80
CA ASP A 2 -3.89 -29.36 -9.95
C ASP A 2 -2.75 -30.12 -10.69
N GLY A 3 -2.39 -31.32 -10.23
CA GLY A 3 -1.29 -32.13 -10.79
C GLY A 3 0.10 -31.82 -10.19
N THR A 4 0.20 -30.78 -9.35
CA THR A 4 1.45 -30.41 -8.68
C THR A 4 1.84 -31.45 -7.63
N VAL A 5 3.10 -31.92 -7.68
CA VAL A 5 3.68 -32.74 -6.63
C VAL A 5 4.19 -31.82 -5.51
N LEU A 6 3.52 -31.87 -4.35
CA LEU A 6 3.89 -31.06 -3.20
C LEU A 6 5.27 -31.47 -2.64
N PRO A 7 6.09 -30.52 -2.18
CA PRO A 7 7.37 -30.83 -1.58
C PRO A 7 7.18 -31.58 -0.25
N SER A 8 8.16 -32.41 0.13
CA SER A 8 8.29 -32.83 1.52
C SER A 8 8.84 -31.68 2.36
N LEU A 9 8.39 -31.54 3.60
CA LEU A 9 9.08 -30.64 4.54
C LEU A 9 10.45 -31.25 4.90
N PRO A 10 11.53 -30.47 4.93
CA PRO A 10 12.81 -30.96 5.45
C PRO A 10 12.66 -31.34 6.93
N GLY A 11 13.49 -32.29 7.38
CA GLY A 11 13.54 -32.69 8.77
C GLY A 11 14.27 -31.67 9.63
N LEU A 12 13.65 -30.50 9.85
CA LEU A 12 14.20 -29.38 10.61
C LEU A 12 14.44 -29.77 12.06
N LYS A 13 15.63 -30.27 12.37
CA LYS A 13 16.03 -30.74 13.69
C LYS A 13 16.87 -29.69 14.41
N LEU A 14 16.86 -29.77 15.74
CA LEU A 14 17.75 -28.99 16.59
C LEU A 14 18.85 -29.91 17.13
N TYR A 15 20.08 -29.74 16.64
CA TYR A 15 21.27 -30.45 17.12
C TYR A 15 22.01 -29.64 18.21
N THR A 16 22.02 -28.31 18.10
CA THR A 16 22.53 -27.41 19.14
C THR A 16 21.64 -27.48 20.37
N PRO A 17 22.17 -27.69 21.59
CA PRO A 17 21.37 -27.62 22.81
C PRO A 17 20.58 -26.31 22.92
N ARG A 18 19.29 -26.39 23.28
CA ARG A 18 18.36 -25.26 23.27
C ARG A 18 18.87 -24.04 24.04
N ASP A 19 19.51 -24.27 25.19
CA ASP A 19 20.10 -23.26 26.06
C ASP A 19 21.33 -22.56 25.44
N LYS A 20 21.88 -23.12 24.38
CA LYS A 20 23.03 -22.59 23.63
C LYS A 20 22.65 -21.94 22.30
N VAL A 21 21.36 -21.88 21.95
CA VAL A 21 20.90 -21.24 20.71
C VAL A 21 20.84 -19.73 20.90
N ASP A 22 21.85 -19.03 20.39
CA ASP A 22 21.82 -17.57 20.26
C ASP A 22 21.25 -17.18 18.89
N ALA A 23 19.93 -17.05 18.82
CA ALA A 23 19.23 -16.74 17.58
C ALA A 23 19.69 -15.42 16.94
N GLU A 24 20.08 -14.43 17.75
CA GLU A 24 20.54 -13.13 17.24
C GLU A 24 21.91 -13.27 16.58
N ALA A 25 22.87 -13.90 17.24
CA ALA A 25 24.19 -14.14 16.69
C ALA A 25 24.13 -14.99 15.40
N ILE A 26 23.32 -16.05 15.41
CA ILE A 26 23.12 -16.93 14.25
C ILE A 26 22.60 -16.16 13.03
N VAL A 27 21.59 -15.31 13.22
CA VAL A 27 20.99 -14.53 12.13
C VAL A 27 21.95 -13.44 11.65
N GLN A 28 22.66 -12.77 12.55
CA GLN A 28 23.64 -11.75 12.19
C GLN A 28 24.77 -12.35 11.34
N GLU A 29 25.33 -13.49 11.75
CA GLU A 29 26.36 -14.21 11.00
C GLU A 29 25.85 -14.59 9.60
N TRP A 30 24.67 -15.20 9.52
CA TRP A 30 24.10 -15.63 8.24
C TRP A 30 23.81 -14.43 7.30
N LEU A 31 23.26 -13.32 7.83
CA LEU A 31 23.01 -12.12 7.03
C LEU A 31 24.30 -11.48 6.52
N SER A 32 25.38 -11.49 7.32
CA SER A 32 26.70 -11.03 6.86
C SER A 32 27.22 -11.88 5.70
N LEU A 33 27.16 -13.20 5.81
CA LEU A 33 27.58 -14.12 4.74
C LEU A 33 26.71 -13.96 3.48
N LEU A 34 25.38 -13.76 3.64
CA LEU A 34 24.49 -13.47 2.52
C LEU A 34 24.86 -12.13 1.84
N GLN A 35 25.11 -11.08 2.62
CA GLN A 35 25.52 -9.77 2.08
C GLN A 35 26.81 -9.89 1.27
N GLU A 36 27.82 -10.63 1.78
CA GLU A 36 29.06 -10.89 1.05
C GLU A 36 28.82 -11.67 -0.26
N CYS A 37 27.99 -12.70 -0.22
CA CYS A 37 27.60 -13.48 -1.40
C CYS A 37 26.94 -12.59 -2.47
N LEU A 38 26.04 -11.69 -2.06
CA LEU A 38 25.33 -10.76 -2.95
C LEU A 38 26.27 -9.70 -3.52
N ASP A 39 27.14 -9.11 -2.69
CA ASP A 39 28.08 -8.06 -3.11
C ASP A 39 29.13 -8.59 -4.09
N GLN A 40 29.61 -9.82 -3.87
CA GLN A 40 30.59 -10.48 -4.73
C GLN A 40 29.95 -11.22 -5.92
N LYS A 41 28.62 -11.33 -5.95
CA LYS A 41 27.86 -12.13 -6.93
C LYS A 41 28.35 -13.58 -7.04
N ARG A 42 28.74 -14.17 -5.91
CA ARG A 42 29.28 -15.54 -5.81
C ARG A 42 28.16 -16.54 -5.54
N PHE A 43 27.23 -16.68 -6.48
CA PHE A 43 26.08 -17.57 -6.29
C PHE A 43 26.43 -19.07 -6.34
N ASP A 44 27.66 -19.40 -6.72
CA ASP A 44 28.26 -20.72 -6.55
C ASP A 44 28.46 -21.11 -5.08
N SER A 45 28.51 -20.15 -4.14
CA SER A 45 28.60 -20.41 -2.70
C SER A 45 27.25 -20.56 -1.99
N LEU A 46 26.11 -20.52 -2.71
CA LEU A 46 24.79 -20.77 -2.12
C LEU A 46 24.68 -22.08 -1.33
N PRO A 47 25.35 -23.20 -1.68
CA PRO A 47 25.34 -24.42 -0.87
C PRO A 47 25.89 -24.26 0.55
N GLU A 48 26.68 -23.22 0.82
CA GLU A 48 27.20 -22.88 2.15
C GLU A 48 26.13 -22.18 3.00
N LEU A 49 25.25 -21.41 2.36
CA LEU A 49 24.22 -20.57 2.99
C LEU A 49 22.86 -21.25 3.09
N PHE A 50 22.54 -22.18 2.18
CA PHE A 50 21.22 -22.77 2.01
C PHE A 50 21.29 -24.30 2.09
N ILE A 51 20.22 -24.91 2.60
CA ILE A 51 20.05 -26.36 2.52
C ILE A 51 19.69 -26.78 1.08
N LYS A 52 19.72 -28.08 0.78
CA LYS A 52 19.44 -28.56 -0.58
C LYS A 52 18.00 -28.24 -1.03
N ASP A 53 17.01 -28.49 -0.19
CA ASP A 53 15.59 -28.18 -0.46
C ASP A 53 15.20 -26.81 0.10
N CYS A 54 15.90 -25.77 -0.36
CA CYS A 54 15.68 -24.39 0.05
C CYS A 54 14.74 -23.63 -0.89
N TRP A 55 14.24 -22.51 -0.41
CA TRP A 55 13.30 -21.67 -1.15
C TRP A 55 13.64 -20.19 -1.02
N TRP A 56 13.48 -19.43 -2.10
CA TRP A 56 13.44 -17.97 -2.07
C TRP A 56 12.14 -17.48 -2.70
N ARG A 57 11.29 -16.83 -1.90
CA ARG A 57 10.07 -16.15 -2.37
C ARG A 57 10.29 -14.64 -2.39
N ASP A 58 10.19 -14.04 -3.56
CA ASP A 58 10.32 -12.59 -3.75
C ASP A 58 8.96 -11.98 -4.12
N VAL A 59 8.61 -10.93 -3.39
CA VAL A 59 7.46 -10.05 -3.62
C VAL A 59 8.01 -8.66 -3.90
N LEU A 60 8.48 -8.49 -5.13
CA LEU A 60 8.85 -7.21 -5.71
C LEU A 60 10.15 -6.58 -5.17
N GLY A 61 10.92 -7.34 -4.39
CA GLY A 61 12.22 -6.90 -3.89
C GLY A 61 13.34 -7.02 -4.92
N LEU A 62 13.27 -8.05 -5.78
CA LEU A 62 14.29 -8.38 -6.79
C LEU A 62 13.72 -8.35 -8.22
N ALA A 63 12.43 -8.66 -8.37
CA ALA A 63 11.68 -8.60 -9.62
C ALA A 63 10.55 -7.56 -9.57
N TRP A 64 9.92 -7.26 -10.71
CA TRP A 64 8.66 -6.48 -10.77
C TRP A 64 7.44 -7.42 -10.95
N ASP A 65 7.57 -8.65 -10.45
CA ASP A 65 6.52 -9.63 -10.30
C ASP A 65 6.78 -10.47 -9.04
N PHE A 66 5.86 -11.38 -8.68
CA PHE A 66 6.13 -12.40 -7.68
C PHE A 66 6.97 -13.50 -8.29
N ALA A 67 7.95 -14.00 -7.53
CA ALA A 67 8.80 -15.10 -7.94
C ALA A 67 9.05 -16.04 -6.76
N THR A 68 8.99 -17.35 -7.00
CA THR A 68 9.33 -18.36 -5.99
C THR A 68 10.27 -19.38 -6.61
N LYS A 69 11.51 -19.42 -6.10
CA LYS A 69 12.57 -20.31 -6.60
C LYS A 69 12.82 -21.44 -5.63
N ARG A 70 12.96 -22.66 -6.17
CA ARG A 70 13.26 -23.86 -5.37
C ARG A 70 14.66 -24.36 -5.69
N GLY A 71 15.44 -24.60 -4.65
CA GLY A 71 16.80 -25.10 -4.75
C GLY A 71 17.81 -24.02 -5.14
N GLN A 72 19.08 -24.38 -4.98
CA GLN A 72 20.22 -23.45 -5.07
C GLN A 72 20.47 -22.99 -6.51
N ASP A 73 20.26 -23.85 -7.51
CA ASP A 73 20.54 -23.55 -8.92
C ASP A 73 19.55 -22.52 -9.50
N GLU A 74 18.25 -22.72 -9.27
CA GLU A 74 17.21 -21.77 -9.70
C GLU A 74 17.36 -20.43 -8.98
N MET A 75 17.68 -20.47 -7.68
CA MET A 75 17.92 -19.29 -6.87
C MET A 75 19.14 -18.51 -7.35
N GLY A 76 20.28 -19.17 -7.57
CA GLY A 76 21.48 -18.52 -8.10
C GLY A 76 21.25 -17.91 -9.47
N SER A 77 20.53 -18.61 -10.34
CA SER A 77 20.11 -18.09 -11.65
C SER A 77 19.20 -16.87 -11.51
N PHE A 78 18.25 -16.89 -10.58
CA PHE A 78 17.35 -15.77 -10.33
C PHE A 78 18.10 -14.54 -9.80
N LEU A 79 18.95 -14.71 -8.78
CA LEU A 79 19.74 -13.64 -8.20
C LEU A 79 20.69 -13.03 -9.23
N ASN A 80 21.33 -13.85 -10.05
CA ASN A 80 22.26 -13.37 -11.09
C ASN A 80 21.56 -12.55 -12.19
N ASN A 81 20.31 -12.90 -12.51
CA ASN A 81 19.51 -12.25 -13.56
C ASN A 81 18.58 -11.15 -13.03
N SER A 82 18.55 -10.93 -11.71
CA SER A 82 17.69 -9.92 -11.09
C SER A 82 18.12 -8.51 -11.48
N LYS A 83 17.13 -7.64 -11.73
CA LYS A 83 17.37 -6.25 -12.15
C LYS A 83 17.68 -5.33 -10.96
N ALA A 84 17.32 -5.77 -9.76
CA ALA A 84 17.62 -5.10 -8.50
C ALA A 84 18.59 -5.94 -7.68
N SER A 85 19.34 -5.31 -6.80
CA SER A 85 20.20 -5.97 -5.82
C SER A 85 19.81 -5.54 -4.42
N ILE A 86 19.66 -6.50 -3.50
CA ILE A 86 19.41 -6.20 -2.08
C ILE A 86 20.73 -5.95 -1.35
N LYS A 87 20.73 -4.90 -0.51
CA LYS A 87 21.89 -4.43 0.25
C LYS A 87 21.46 -3.95 1.63
N ASP A 88 22.45 -3.65 2.47
CA ASP A 88 22.26 -3.15 3.84
C ASP A 88 21.40 -4.09 4.69
N LEU A 89 21.66 -5.40 4.61
CA LEU A 89 20.92 -6.41 5.34
C LEU A 89 21.07 -6.22 6.86
N LYS A 90 19.95 -6.08 7.58
CA LYS A 90 19.95 -5.91 9.04
C LYS A 90 18.79 -6.64 9.69
N ALA A 91 19.07 -7.49 10.67
CA ALA A 91 18.04 -8.15 11.46
C ALA A 91 17.15 -7.12 12.17
N CYS A 92 15.85 -7.42 12.25
CA CYS A 92 14.94 -6.68 13.11
C CYS A 92 15.26 -6.99 14.58
N ASP A 93 15.38 -5.97 15.43
CA ASP A 93 15.78 -6.10 16.84
C ASP A 93 14.61 -5.89 17.83
N ASN A 94 13.41 -5.67 17.32
CA ASN A 94 12.22 -5.35 18.10
C ASN A 94 10.97 -6.07 17.60
N GLY A 95 9.92 -6.06 18.42
CA GLY A 95 8.63 -6.64 18.09
C GLY A 95 8.64 -8.17 18.01
N GLY A 96 7.62 -8.72 17.36
CA GLY A 96 7.47 -10.17 17.14
C GLY A 96 8.32 -10.71 15.99
N LEU A 97 9.07 -9.82 15.31
CA LEU A 97 9.92 -10.16 14.17
C LEU A 97 11.41 -10.33 14.50
N LYS A 98 11.79 -10.15 15.77
CA LYS A 98 13.16 -10.38 16.22
C LYS A 98 13.61 -11.84 16.03
N PRO A 99 14.92 -12.11 15.92
CA PRO A 99 15.44 -13.47 15.91
C PRO A 99 14.92 -14.31 17.09
N ALA A 100 14.36 -15.47 16.77
CA ALA A 100 13.85 -16.41 17.76
C ALA A 100 13.99 -17.86 17.28
N LEU A 101 14.23 -18.77 18.21
CA LEU A 101 14.05 -20.20 17.99
C LEU A 101 12.55 -20.51 17.98
N ILE A 102 12.07 -21.09 16.89
CA ILE A 102 10.69 -21.53 16.69
C ILE A 102 10.66 -23.06 16.75
N GLU A 103 9.76 -23.60 17.56
CA GLU A 103 9.49 -25.04 17.65
C GLU A 103 8.02 -25.28 17.30
N TRP A 104 7.76 -26.07 16.27
CA TRP A 104 6.41 -26.34 15.80
C TRP A 104 6.30 -27.72 15.18
N ALA A 105 5.28 -28.50 15.58
CA ALA A 105 5.00 -29.85 15.06
C ALA A 105 6.23 -30.79 15.06
N GLY A 106 7.08 -30.71 16.10
CA GLY A 106 8.30 -31.52 16.22
C GLY A 106 9.47 -31.07 15.36
N GLN A 107 9.34 -29.92 14.68
CA GLN A 107 10.39 -29.24 13.93
C GLN A 107 10.91 -28.03 14.70
N ALA A 108 12.16 -27.66 14.44
CA ALA A 108 12.81 -26.51 15.06
C ALA A 108 13.68 -25.73 14.07
N TRP A 109 13.55 -24.40 14.07
CA TRP A 109 14.35 -23.50 13.23
C TRP A 109 14.53 -22.14 13.90
N VAL A 110 15.56 -21.39 13.51
CA VAL A 110 15.68 -19.97 13.87
C VAL A 110 14.95 -19.13 12.83
N GLN A 111 14.05 -18.24 13.26
CA GLN A 111 13.31 -17.33 12.40
C GLN A 111 13.65 -15.89 12.75
N ALA A 112 13.82 -15.05 11.73
CA ALA A 112 13.97 -13.60 11.92
C ALA A 112 13.47 -12.84 10.69
N ALA A 113 12.95 -11.63 10.91
CA ALA A 113 12.88 -10.65 9.83
C ALA A 113 14.19 -9.87 9.72
N PHE A 114 14.42 -9.33 8.52
CA PHE A 114 15.51 -8.40 8.26
C PHE A 114 15.03 -7.28 7.34
N THR A 115 15.69 -6.14 7.39
CA THR A 115 15.46 -5.02 6.46
C THR A 115 16.54 -5.03 5.38
N PHE A 116 16.18 -4.54 4.20
CA PHE A 116 17.13 -4.34 3.09
C PHE A 116 16.79 -3.07 2.31
N ARG A 117 17.71 -2.68 1.42
CA ARG A 117 17.49 -1.65 0.41
C ARG A 117 17.81 -2.19 -0.97
N ASN A 118 17.16 -1.63 -1.98
CA ASN A 118 17.53 -1.81 -3.38
C ASN A 118 17.50 -0.45 -4.10
N GLU A 119 17.69 -0.46 -5.41
CA GLU A 119 17.70 0.72 -6.27
C GLU A 119 16.37 1.50 -6.27
N HIS A 120 15.28 0.87 -5.82
CA HIS A 120 13.93 1.40 -5.88
C HIS A 120 13.41 1.87 -4.51
N GLY A 121 13.93 1.32 -3.42
CA GLY A 121 13.37 1.59 -2.11
C GLY A 121 13.93 0.77 -0.95
N LYS A 122 13.08 0.62 0.06
CA LYS A 122 13.34 -0.18 1.26
C LYS A 122 12.41 -1.37 1.29
N GLY A 123 12.92 -2.50 1.72
CA GLY A 123 12.17 -3.72 1.85
C GLY A 123 12.44 -4.45 3.15
N ARG A 124 11.69 -5.52 3.33
CA ARG A 124 11.79 -6.45 4.45
C ARG A 124 11.90 -7.86 3.93
N GLY A 125 12.67 -8.68 4.59
CA GLY A 125 12.71 -10.11 4.35
C GLY A 125 12.45 -10.90 5.61
N VAL A 126 12.22 -12.19 5.44
CA VAL A 126 12.11 -13.17 6.51
C VAL A 126 13.00 -14.34 6.17
N VAL A 127 13.77 -14.82 7.13
CA VAL A 127 14.60 -16.02 6.99
C VAL A 127 14.19 -17.07 8.01
N ARG A 128 14.22 -18.34 7.59
CA ARG A 128 14.13 -19.52 8.45
C ARG A 128 15.39 -20.36 8.27
N LEU A 129 16.16 -20.50 9.34
CA LEU A 129 17.44 -21.20 9.37
C LEU A 129 17.29 -22.57 10.04
N GLU A 130 17.65 -23.62 9.31
CA GLU A 130 17.78 -24.98 9.81
C GLU A 130 19.14 -25.16 10.48
N ASN A 131 19.16 -25.90 11.59
CA ASN A 131 20.39 -26.38 12.19
C ASN A 131 20.84 -27.65 11.45
N ASP A 132 21.69 -27.49 10.43
CA ASP A 132 22.10 -28.58 9.53
C ASP A 132 22.99 -29.61 10.25
N VAL A 133 23.93 -29.13 11.07
CA VAL A 133 24.79 -29.92 11.98
C VAL A 133 25.07 -29.10 13.25
N GLU A 134 25.69 -29.68 14.30
CA GLU A 134 25.81 -29.10 15.66
C GLU A 134 26.08 -27.58 15.75
N THR A 135 26.89 -27.00 14.85
CA THR A 135 27.24 -25.57 14.89
C THR A 135 26.83 -24.78 13.64
N ARG A 136 26.25 -25.42 12.61
CA ARG A 136 26.01 -24.77 11.32
C ARG A 136 24.54 -24.50 11.10
N TRP A 137 24.23 -23.29 10.66
CA TRP A 137 22.88 -22.83 10.34
C TRP A 137 22.78 -22.43 8.88
N LYS A 138 21.78 -22.97 8.18
CA LYS A 138 21.55 -22.73 6.76
C LYS A 138 20.10 -22.39 6.51
N ALA A 139 19.83 -21.52 5.54
CA ALA A 139 18.49 -21.14 5.19
C ALA A 139 17.71 -22.28 4.54
N TRP A 140 16.53 -22.54 5.10
CA TRP A 140 15.47 -23.30 4.49
C TRP A 140 14.60 -22.41 3.61
N THR A 141 14.09 -21.29 4.14
CA THR A 141 13.29 -20.32 3.36
C THR A 141 13.83 -18.91 3.55
N VAL A 142 13.93 -18.18 2.45
CA VAL A 142 14.14 -16.73 2.42
C VAL A 142 12.95 -16.09 1.74
N TYR A 143 12.53 -14.96 2.28
CA TYR A 143 11.51 -14.11 1.72
C TYR A 143 12.05 -12.70 1.56
N THR A 144 11.68 -12.01 0.49
CA THR A 144 11.95 -10.59 0.30
C THR A 144 10.71 -9.88 -0.21
N GLU A 145 10.40 -8.72 0.34
CA GLU A 145 9.34 -7.84 -0.16
C GLU A 145 9.76 -6.37 -0.14
N LEU A 146 9.31 -5.62 -1.15
CA LEU A 146 9.54 -4.18 -1.22
C LEU A 146 8.41 -3.42 -0.50
N GLU A 147 8.69 -2.87 0.68
CA GLU A 147 7.67 -2.19 1.50
C GLU A 147 7.44 -0.74 1.05
N GLU A 148 8.48 -0.04 0.60
CA GLU A 148 8.44 1.41 0.38
C GLU A 148 9.29 1.83 -0.85
N LEU A 149 8.75 2.67 -1.75
CA LEU A 149 9.55 3.32 -2.80
C LEU A 149 10.15 4.66 -2.36
N HIS A 150 11.33 4.96 -2.89
CA HIS A 150 11.94 6.29 -2.78
C HIS A 150 11.00 7.42 -3.27
N SER A 151 10.26 7.19 -4.35
CA SER A 151 9.36 8.19 -4.93
C SER A 151 8.17 8.56 -4.05
N LEU A 152 7.78 7.71 -3.08
CA LEU A 152 6.67 7.99 -2.17
C LEU A 152 7.06 8.99 -1.08
N LYS A 153 8.32 8.98 -0.62
CA LYS A 153 8.81 9.99 0.33
C LYS A 153 8.75 11.40 -0.25
N ASP A 154 9.14 11.54 -1.51
CA ASP A 154 9.09 12.82 -2.21
C ASP A 154 7.65 13.35 -2.32
N LEU A 155 6.68 12.45 -2.46
CA LEU A 155 5.26 12.79 -2.49
C LEU A 155 4.73 13.21 -1.12
N GLU A 156 5.11 12.49 -0.06
CA GLU A 156 4.73 12.83 1.31
C GLU A 156 5.28 14.20 1.73
N VAL A 157 6.56 14.46 1.45
CA VAL A 157 7.20 15.77 1.67
C VAL A 157 6.45 16.88 0.92
N ARG A 158 6.11 16.65 -0.36
CA ARG A 158 5.33 17.62 -1.15
C ARG A 158 3.94 17.86 -0.58
N ARG A 159 3.27 16.84 -0.05
CA ARG A 159 1.96 16.97 0.59
C ARG A 159 2.00 17.76 1.88
N LEU A 160 2.98 17.47 2.73
CA LEU A 160 3.20 18.21 3.96
C LEU A 160 3.46 19.70 3.65
N GLN A 161 4.15 19.99 2.54
CA GLN A 161 4.36 21.35 2.05
C GLN A 161 3.09 21.97 1.42
N SER A 162 2.23 21.19 0.77
CA SER A 162 1.01 21.68 0.12
C SER A 162 -0.18 21.89 1.06
N ARG A 163 -0.14 21.40 2.30
CA ARG A 163 -1.14 21.68 3.37
C ARG A 163 -1.35 23.18 3.66
N ALA A 164 -0.48 24.05 3.16
CA ALA A 164 -0.65 25.51 3.20
C ALA A 164 -1.67 26.06 2.19
N ALA A 165 -2.16 25.26 1.23
CA ALA A 165 -3.23 25.62 0.32
C ALA A 165 -4.57 25.04 0.82
N ARG A 166 -5.63 25.87 0.83
CA ARG A 166 -7.00 25.43 1.17
C ARG A 166 -7.38 24.21 0.32
N GLU A 167 -7.60 23.06 0.96
CA GLU A 167 -8.28 21.94 0.31
C GLU A 167 -9.74 22.36 0.03
N LYS A 168 -10.25 22.01 -1.16
CA LYS A 168 -11.69 22.06 -1.42
C LYS A 168 -12.35 21.04 -0.51
N GLU A 169 -13.52 21.36 0.06
CA GLU A 169 -14.28 20.42 0.88
C GLU A 169 -14.43 19.07 0.13
N PRO A 170 -14.11 17.93 0.78
CA PRO A 170 -14.39 16.63 0.20
C PRO A 170 -15.91 16.53 -0.01
N GLN A 171 -16.34 16.49 -1.28
CA GLN A 171 -17.75 16.29 -1.61
C GLN A 171 -18.07 14.81 -1.48
N VAL A 172 -18.61 14.43 -0.32
CA VAL A 172 -19.03 13.05 0.01
C VAL A 172 -20.36 12.66 -0.67
N ASN A 173 -20.83 13.44 -1.65
CA ASN A 173 -22.20 13.31 -2.20
C ASN A 173 -22.26 12.56 -3.55
N GLY A 174 -21.31 11.68 -3.88
CA GLY A 174 -21.37 10.87 -5.11
C GLY A 174 -21.26 11.67 -6.42
N THR A 175 -20.88 12.95 -6.34
CA THR A 175 -20.57 13.80 -7.51
C THR A 175 -19.17 14.39 -7.35
N SER A 176 -18.12 13.57 -7.40
CA SER A 176 -16.77 14.10 -7.51
C SER A 176 -16.59 14.71 -8.91
N HIS A 177 -16.33 16.02 -8.99
CA HIS A 177 -15.86 16.70 -10.20
C HIS A 177 -14.40 16.41 -10.55
N ALA A 178 -13.84 15.26 -10.14
CA ALA A 178 -12.64 14.76 -10.81
C ALA A 178 -13.01 14.71 -12.30
N SER A 179 -12.40 15.57 -13.11
CA SER A 179 -12.75 15.67 -14.52
C SER A 179 -12.63 14.26 -15.09
N ARG A 180 -13.72 13.79 -15.70
CA ARG A 180 -13.89 12.45 -16.28
C ARG A 180 -12.74 12.07 -17.24
N GLU A 181 -11.98 13.08 -17.66
CA GLU A 181 -10.85 13.07 -18.58
C GLU A 181 -9.46 12.91 -17.89
N GLU A 182 -9.36 12.98 -16.56
CA GLU A 182 -8.08 13.05 -15.81
C GLU A 182 -7.75 11.86 -14.90
N ALA A 183 -8.63 10.85 -14.78
CA ALA A 183 -8.34 9.67 -13.95
C ALA A 183 -7.16 8.86 -14.52
N ASP A 184 -6.13 8.61 -13.72
CA ASP A 184 -5.02 7.72 -14.12
C ASP A 184 -5.47 6.26 -14.06
N VAL A 185 -6.33 5.95 -13.08
CA VAL A 185 -6.82 4.60 -12.76
C VAL A 185 -8.34 4.62 -12.62
N VAL A 186 -9.02 3.68 -13.28
CA VAL A 186 -10.43 3.36 -12.99
C VAL A 186 -10.49 2.00 -12.30
N ILE A 187 -11.13 1.95 -11.13
CA ILE A 187 -11.38 0.73 -10.36
C ILE A 187 -12.86 0.38 -10.52
N VAL A 188 -13.15 -0.81 -11.05
CA VAL A 188 -14.52 -1.31 -11.22
C VAL A 188 -14.91 -2.16 -10.01
N GLY A 189 -15.80 -1.63 -9.18
CA GLY A 189 -16.26 -2.22 -7.92
C GLY A 189 -15.70 -1.49 -6.69
N ALA A 190 -16.59 -1.14 -5.75
CA ALA A 190 -16.26 -0.54 -4.45
C ALA A 190 -16.51 -1.53 -3.29
N GLY A 191 -16.29 -2.83 -3.53
CA GLY A 191 -16.17 -3.84 -2.48
C GLY A 191 -14.83 -3.74 -1.74
N GLN A 192 -14.55 -4.69 -0.84
CA GLN A 192 -13.39 -4.62 0.04
C GLN A 192 -12.03 -4.49 -0.68
N ALA A 193 -11.87 -5.15 -1.83
CA ALA A 193 -10.64 -5.04 -2.63
C ALA A 193 -10.51 -3.65 -3.27
N GLY A 194 -11.60 -3.13 -3.83
CA GLY A 194 -11.64 -1.85 -4.53
C GLY A 194 -11.34 -0.68 -3.61
N VAL A 195 -12.02 -0.60 -2.46
CA VAL A 195 -11.79 0.50 -1.49
C VAL A 195 -10.41 0.42 -0.83
N SER A 196 -9.89 -0.78 -0.57
CA SER A 196 -8.56 -0.97 0.02
C SER A 196 -7.47 -0.54 -0.97
N LEU A 197 -7.66 -0.80 -2.26
CA LEU A 197 -6.80 -0.27 -3.30
C LEU A 197 -6.95 1.25 -3.44
N GLY A 198 -8.18 1.76 -3.50
CA GLY A 198 -8.47 3.18 -3.64
C GLY A 198 -7.82 4.01 -2.54
N ALA A 199 -7.93 3.57 -1.28
CA ALA A 199 -7.29 4.19 -0.13
C ALA A 199 -5.77 4.27 -0.26
N ARG A 200 -5.13 3.20 -0.74
CA ARG A 200 -3.68 3.15 -0.97
C ARG A 200 -3.25 4.04 -2.14
N LEU A 201 -3.93 3.98 -3.28
CA LEU A 201 -3.66 4.85 -4.43
C LEU A 201 -3.82 6.32 -4.08
N LYS A 202 -4.89 6.64 -3.32
CA LYS A 202 -5.08 7.97 -2.79
C LYS A 202 -3.96 8.35 -1.84
N HIS A 203 -3.48 7.47 -0.96
CA HIS A 203 -2.30 7.72 -0.14
C HIS A 203 -1.00 7.87 -0.96
N MET A 204 -0.89 7.25 -2.14
CA MET A 204 0.25 7.41 -3.05
C MET A 204 0.12 8.64 -3.97
N GLY A 205 -1.02 9.34 -3.95
CA GLY A 205 -1.25 10.52 -4.81
C GLY A 205 -1.48 10.18 -6.27
N VAL A 206 -1.97 8.97 -6.52
CA VAL A 206 -2.46 8.51 -7.82
C VAL A 206 -3.94 8.87 -7.93
N ASN A 207 -4.34 9.49 -9.04
CA ASN A 207 -5.73 9.87 -9.28
C ASN A 207 -6.54 8.63 -9.68
N ALA A 208 -7.39 8.14 -8.78
CA ALA A 208 -8.18 6.93 -8.99
C ALA A 208 -9.67 7.20 -8.74
N VAL A 209 -10.52 6.72 -9.64
CA VAL A 209 -11.98 6.74 -9.49
C VAL A 209 -12.48 5.31 -9.35
N LEU A 210 -13.33 5.06 -8.35
CA LEU A 210 -14.04 3.80 -8.19
C LEU A 210 -15.44 3.92 -8.80
N ILE A 211 -15.87 2.92 -9.56
CA ILE A 211 -17.22 2.87 -10.14
C ILE A 211 -17.98 1.71 -9.51
N GLU A 212 -19.13 2.01 -8.91
CA GLU A 212 -19.95 1.06 -8.16
C GLU A 212 -21.40 1.10 -8.64
N ARG A 213 -21.94 -0.07 -8.96
CA ARG A 213 -23.31 -0.23 -9.46
C ARG A 213 -24.35 -0.04 -8.36
N HIS A 214 -24.00 -0.34 -7.13
CA HIS A 214 -24.92 -0.25 -6.01
C HIS A 214 -25.16 1.21 -5.56
N PRO A 215 -26.30 1.49 -4.92
CA PRO A 215 -26.62 2.81 -4.40
C PRO A 215 -25.67 3.32 -3.31
N ALA A 216 -25.14 2.42 -2.48
CA ALA A 216 -24.14 2.73 -1.46
C ALA A 216 -22.99 1.71 -1.45
N VAL A 217 -21.83 2.17 -0.97
CA VAL A 217 -20.71 1.29 -0.65
C VAL A 217 -21.16 0.29 0.43
N GLY A 218 -20.78 -0.98 0.28
CA GLY A 218 -21.21 -2.05 1.20
C GLY A 218 -22.54 -2.71 0.86
N ASP A 219 -23.33 -2.20 -0.08
CA ASP A 219 -24.63 -2.80 -0.45
C ASP A 219 -24.50 -4.20 -1.05
N ALA A 220 -23.36 -4.55 -1.64
CA ALA A 220 -23.06 -5.92 -2.05
C ALA A 220 -23.11 -6.92 -0.87
N TRP A 221 -22.80 -6.46 0.35
CA TRP A 221 -22.97 -7.22 1.59
C TRP A 221 -24.41 -7.13 2.10
N ARG A 222 -25.03 -5.94 2.09
CA ARG A 222 -26.44 -5.75 2.55
C ARG A 222 -27.48 -6.47 1.69
N ALA A 223 -27.13 -6.81 0.46
CA ALA A 223 -27.96 -7.58 -0.47
C ALA A 223 -27.94 -9.09 -0.16
N ARG A 224 -26.99 -9.59 0.62
CA ARG A 224 -26.92 -11.00 1.03
C ARG A 224 -28.00 -11.34 2.06
N TYR A 225 -28.10 -12.62 2.39
CA TYR A 225 -29.00 -13.10 3.44
C TYR A 225 -28.66 -12.54 4.81
N ASP A 226 -29.68 -12.31 5.63
CA ASP A 226 -29.61 -11.57 6.89
C ASP A 226 -28.69 -12.27 7.92
N SER A 227 -28.58 -13.60 7.86
CA SER A 227 -27.77 -14.42 8.75
C SER A 227 -26.28 -14.47 8.40
N VAL A 228 -25.84 -13.80 7.32
CA VAL A 228 -24.44 -13.88 6.88
C VAL A 228 -23.48 -13.28 7.93
N THR A 229 -22.47 -14.05 8.29
CA THR A 229 -21.34 -13.65 9.14
C THR A 229 -20.02 -13.84 8.40
N LEU A 230 -18.97 -13.15 8.84
CA LEU A 230 -17.63 -13.39 8.32
C LEU A 230 -17.10 -14.73 8.82
N ASN A 231 -16.41 -15.45 7.94
CA ASN A 231 -15.68 -16.69 8.28
C ASN A 231 -14.29 -16.40 8.85
N THR A 232 -13.95 -15.14 9.05
CA THR A 232 -12.69 -14.66 9.57
C THR A 232 -12.96 -13.65 10.70
N PRO A 233 -12.17 -13.69 11.77
CA PRO A 233 -12.37 -12.84 12.93
C PRO A 233 -11.81 -11.42 12.71
N THR A 234 -12.24 -10.45 13.51
CA THR A 234 -11.85 -9.04 13.37
C THR A 234 -10.35 -8.79 13.37
N PHE A 235 -9.57 -9.60 14.08
CA PHE A 235 -8.10 -9.47 14.15
C PHE A 235 -7.38 -9.83 12.84
N THR A 236 -8.05 -10.50 11.89
CA THR A 236 -7.50 -10.77 10.55
C THR A 236 -8.02 -9.83 9.47
N ASP A 237 -9.09 -9.08 9.73
CA ASP A 237 -9.93 -8.47 8.69
C ASP A 237 -9.88 -6.93 8.65
N HIS A 238 -8.83 -6.32 9.17
CA HIS A 238 -8.66 -4.87 9.19
C HIS A 238 -8.64 -4.21 7.78
N TYR A 239 -8.66 -2.89 7.71
CA TYR A 239 -8.46 -2.17 6.44
C TYR A 239 -7.12 -1.43 6.45
N PRO A 240 -6.55 -1.11 5.28
CA PRO A 240 -5.42 -0.19 5.23
C PRO A 240 -5.71 1.08 6.02
N PHE A 241 -4.81 1.43 6.94
CA PHE A 241 -4.89 2.64 7.78
C PHE A 241 -5.97 2.65 8.87
N MET A 242 -6.84 1.63 8.96
CA MET A 242 -7.94 1.62 9.92
C MET A 242 -8.29 0.21 10.40
N LYS A 243 -8.27 0.02 11.73
CA LYS A 243 -8.67 -1.24 12.37
C LYS A 243 -10.15 -1.22 12.72
N TYR A 244 -10.74 -2.40 12.89
CA TYR A 244 -12.05 -2.52 13.52
C TYR A 244 -11.98 -2.09 14.99
N PRO A 245 -13.07 -1.58 15.59
CA PRO A 245 -13.12 -1.28 17.01
C PRO A 245 -12.87 -2.53 17.86
N GLU A 246 -12.04 -2.42 18.90
CA GLU A 246 -11.68 -3.55 19.78
C GLU A 246 -12.85 -4.11 20.59
N ASN A 247 -13.90 -3.32 20.79
CA ASN A 247 -15.11 -3.72 21.53
C ASN A 247 -16.19 -4.36 20.64
N TRP A 248 -15.93 -4.54 19.34
CA TRP A 248 -16.85 -5.25 18.46
C TRP A 248 -16.78 -6.77 18.67
N PRO A 249 -17.84 -7.52 18.29
CA PRO A 249 -17.78 -8.97 18.26
C PRO A 249 -16.62 -9.46 17.39
N GLU A 250 -16.03 -10.58 17.78
CA GLU A 250 -14.92 -11.19 17.02
C GLU A 250 -15.36 -11.58 15.61
N TRP A 251 -16.58 -12.11 15.45
CA TRP A 251 -17.15 -12.50 14.15
C TRP A 251 -18.21 -11.48 13.74
N LEU A 252 -17.92 -10.68 12.71
CA LEU A 252 -18.82 -9.62 12.28
C LEU A 252 -19.96 -10.15 11.42
N THR A 253 -21.14 -9.57 11.60
CA THR A 253 -22.25 -9.74 10.66
C THR A 253 -21.96 -9.04 9.34
N GLY A 254 -22.58 -9.49 8.25
CA GLY A 254 -22.48 -8.83 6.94
C GLY A 254 -22.90 -7.36 6.98
N ARG A 255 -23.84 -7.00 7.86
CA ARG A 255 -24.28 -5.62 8.05
C ARG A 255 -23.22 -4.75 8.73
N GLN A 256 -22.61 -5.22 9.82
CA GLN A 256 -21.50 -4.50 10.47
C GLN A 256 -20.33 -4.31 9.49
N CYS A 257 -20.03 -5.34 8.69
CA CYS A 257 -19.04 -5.25 7.63
C CYS A 257 -19.41 -4.19 6.58
N ALA A 258 -20.65 -4.18 6.10
CA ALA A 258 -21.13 -3.22 5.12
C ALA A 258 -21.05 -1.77 5.65
N ASP A 259 -21.53 -1.56 6.87
CA ASP A 259 -21.58 -0.24 7.49
C ASP A 259 -20.16 0.28 7.74
N PHE A 260 -19.24 -0.55 8.22
CA PHE A 260 -17.84 -0.16 8.35
C PHE A 260 -17.21 0.18 7.00
N LEU A 261 -17.48 -0.61 5.96
CA LEU A 261 -16.94 -0.41 4.61
C LEU A 261 -17.36 0.94 4.02
N GLU A 262 -18.62 1.33 4.23
CA GLU A 262 -19.13 2.63 3.83
C GLU A 262 -18.44 3.78 4.56
N HIS A 263 -18.34 3.70 5.90
CA HIS A 263 -17.64 4.71 6.71
C HIS A 263 -16.16 4.80 6.36
N TYR A 264 -15.49 3.66 6.13
CA TYR A 264 -14.10 3.59 5.71
C TYR A 264 -13.88 4.37 4.41
N SER A 265 -14.74 4.15 3.40
CA SER A 265 -14.66 4.87 2.12
C SER A 265 -14.80 6.38 2.31
N GLN A 266 -15.68 6.83 3.21
CA GLN A 266 -15.89 8.25 3.52
C GLN A 266 -14.70 8.86 4.29
N LEU A 267 -14.18 8.17 5.31
CA LEU A 267 -13.06 8.64 6.12
C LEU A 267 -11.75 8.70 5.31
N MET A 268 -11.55 7.78 4.37
CA MET A 268 -10.44 7.84 3.42
C MET A 268 -10.70 8.85 2.29
N GLY A 269 -11.91 9.38 2.18
CA GLY A 269 -12.36 10.35 1.17
C GLY A 269 -12.29 9.81 -0.25
N LEU A 270 -12.61 8.54 -0.49
CA LEU A 270 -12.46 7.94 -1.82
C LEU A 270 -13.43 8.55 -2.84
N ASP A 271 -12.98 8.72 -4.07
CA ASP A 271 -13.82 9.18 -5.19
C ASP A 271 -14.60 7.98 -5.77
N VAL A 272 -15.82 7.78 -5.26
CA VAL A 272 -16.70 6.66 -5.66
C VAL A 272 -17.90 7.18 -6.44
N LEU A 273 -18.06 6.69 -7.67
CA LEU A 273 -19.22 6.93 -8.51
C LEU A 273 -20.23 5.80 -8.31
N LEU A 274 -21.26 6.08 -7.51
CA LEU A 274 -22.33 5.15 -7.14
C LEU A 274 -23.42 5.08 -8.23
N ASN A 275 -24.32 4.08 -8.11
CA ASN A 275 -25.42 3.84 -9.06
C ASN A 275 -24.97 3.74 -10.51
N THR A 276 -23.72 3.36 -10.76
CA THR A 276 -23.10 3.42 -12.08
C THR A 276 -22.51 2.06 -12.43
N THR A 277 -22.98 1.47 -13.52
CA THR A 277 -22.56 0.14 -13.97
C THR A 277 -21.60 0.27 -15.14
N VAL A 278 -20.38 -0.24 -15.01
CA VAL A 278 -19.48 -0.38 -16.15
C VAL A 278 -20.02 -1.45 -17.10
N THR A 279 -20.16 -1.11 -18.37
CA THR A 279 -20.72 -1.98 -19.41
C THR A 279 -19.68 -2.47 -20.41
N SER A 280 -18.57 -1.74 -20.57
CA SER A 280 -17.50 -2.10 -21.50
C SER A 280 -16.17 -1.48 -21.07
N VAL A 281 -15.07 -2.19 -21.33
CA VAL A 281 -13.69 -1.75 -21.14
C VAL A 281 -12.90 -2.18 -22.37
N GLN A 282 -12.48 -1.22 -23.17
CA GLN A 282 -11.75 -1.46 -24.42
C GLN A 282 -10.35 -0.86 -24.33
N ARG A 283 -9.34 -1.58 -24.79
CA ARG A 283 -8.00 -1.02 -24.90
C ARG A 283 -7.88 -0.21 -26.19
N CYS A 284 -7.47 1.05 -26.07
CA CYS A 284 -7.30 2.00 -27.17
C CYS A 284 -5.88 2.60 -27.11
N GLY A 285 -4.92 1.94 -27.74
CA GLY A 285 -3.51 2.37 -27.71
C GLY A 285 -2.87 2.22 -26.33
N ASP A 286 -2.43 3.33 -25.72
CA ASP A 286 -1.81 3.38 -24.39
C ASP A 286 -2.78 3.74 -23.25
N ARG A 287 -4.08 3.71 -23.54
CA ARG A 287 -5.18 3.96 -22.61
C ARG A 287 -6.29 2.94 -22.81
N PHE A 288 -7.24 2.95 -21.88
CA PHE A 288 -8.51 2.23 -22.00
C PHE A 288 -9.63 3.23 -22.24
N THR A 289 -10.69 2.81 -22.92
CA THR A 289 -12.01 3.45 -22.89
C THR A 289 -12.90 2.60 -21.98
N VAL A 290 -13.32 3.17 -20.85
CA VAL A 290 -14.27 2.53 -19.92
C VAL A 290 -15.63 3.19 -20.10
N THR A 291 -16.62 2.44 -20.59
CA THR A 291 -17.99 2.91 -20.75
C THR A 291 -18.81 2.48 -19.53
N ALA A 292 -19.52 3.43 -18.92
CA ALA A 292 -20.37 3.18 -17.76
C ALA A 292 -21.74 3.83 -17.91
N GLN A 293 -22.78 3.14 -17.46
CA GLN A 293 -24.15 3.62 -17.45
C GLN A 293 -24.53 4.03 -16.03
N GLY A 294 -24.82 5.32 -15.83
CA GLY A 294 -25.25 5.85 -14.53
C GLY A 294 -26.52 6.70 -14.63
N PRO A 295 -26.92 7.37 -13.54
CA PRO A 295 -28.14 8.17 -13.49
C PRO A 295 -28.11 9.38 -14.43
N GLN A 296 -26.91 9.84 -14.79
CA GLN A 296 -26.68 10.95 -15.73
C GLN A 296 -26.55 10.48 -17.19
N GLY A 297 -26.87 9.21 -17.48
CA GLY A 297 -26.68 8.60 -18.79
C GLY A 297 -25.34 7.86 -18.92
N THR A 298 -24.97 7.56 -20.16
CA THR A 298 -23.69 6.92 -20.50
C THR A 298 -22.53 7.88 -20.29
N GLN A 299 -21.46 7.39 -19.67
CA GLN A 299 -20.23 8.11 -19.38
C GLN A 299 -19.04 7.30 -19.89
N GLU A 300 -18.01 8.00 -20.37
CA GLU A 300 -16.76 7.39 -20.79
C GLU A 300 -15.58 7.95 -19.98
N PHE A 301 -14.67 7.06 -19.62
CA PHE A 301 -13.41 7.39 -18.95
C PHE A 301 -12.25 6.90 -19.81
N GLN A 302 -11.15 7.66 -19.80
CA GLN A 302 -9.94 7.31 -20.58
C GLN A 302 -8.70 7.05 -19.72
N PRO A 303 -8.74 6.10 -18.76
CA PRO A 303 -7.61 5.87 -17.87
C PRO A 303 -6.44 5.17 -18.58
N ARG A 304 -5.25 5.26 -17.99
CA ARG A 304 -4.10 4.41 -18.39
C ARG A 304 -4.20 3.02 -17.79
N HIS A 305 -4.84 2.91 -16.63
CA HIS A 305 -4.99 1.66 -15.90
C HIS A 305 -6.45 1.37 -15.58
N VAL A 306 -6.84 0.12 -15.74
CA VAL A 306 -8.13 -0.38 -15.27
C VAL A 306 -7.87 -1.51 -14.28
N VAL A 307 -8.57 -1.45 -13.16
CA VAL A 307 -8.56 -2.49 -12.14
C VAL A 307 -9.96 -3.06 -12.04
N LEU A 308 -10.13 -4.35 -12.32
CA LEU A 308 -11.38 -5.03 -11.99
C LEU A 308 -11.28 -5.53 -10.55
N ALA A 309 -12.13 -4.96 -9.68
CA ALA A 309 -12.31 -5.33 -8.28
C ALA A 309 -13.68 -5.99 -8.06
N THR A 310 -14.05 -6.90 -8.98
CA THR A 310 -15.41 -7.41 -9.16
C THR A 310 -15.72 -8.70 -8.38
N GLY A 311 -14.86 -9.10 -7.44
CA GLY A 311 -15.05 -10.25 -6.55
C GLY A 311 -14.26 -11.49 -6.95
N VAL A 312 -14.26 -12.52 -6.09
CA VAL A 312 -13.53 -13.78 -6.31
C VAL A 312 -14.26 -14.65 -7.34
N TYR A 313 -15.58 -14.55 -7.35
CA TYR A 313 -16.46 -15.22 -8.29
C TYR A 313 -17.08 -14.21 -9.25
N GLY A 314 -17.60 -14.71 -10.35
CA GLY A 314 -18.47 -13.96 -11.24
C GLY A 314 -19.75 -13.49 -10.52
N ASP A 315 -20.40 -12.49 -11.07
CA ASP A 315 -21.60 -11.92 -10.46
C ASP A 315 -22.90 -12.68 -10.79
N LYS A 316 -22.82 -13.69 -11.67
CA LYS A 316 -23.96 -14.53 -12.04
C LYS A 316 -23.98 -15.85 -11.25
N PRO A 317 -25.13 -16.20 -10.64
CA PRO A 317 -25.30 -17.48 -9.98
C PRO A 317 -25.36 -18.62 -11.00
N LEU A 318 -24.86 -19.80 -10.63
CA LEU A 318 -25.00 -21.02 -11.42
C LEU A 318 -26.36 -21.63 -11.14
N ILE A 319 -27.30 -21.50 -12.08
CA ILE A 319 -28.67 -22.01 -11.94
C ILE A 319 -28.85 -23.24 -12.85
N PRO A 320 -28.64 -24.47 -12.33
CA PRO A 320 -28.92 -25.67 -13.10
C PRO A 320 -30.41 -25.77 -13.47
N GLN A 321 -30.68 -26.37 -14.63
CA GLN A 321 -32.04 -26.70 -15.08
C GLN A 321 -32.28 -28.18 -14.82
N PHE A 322 -33.41 -28.51 -14.20
CA PHE A 322 -33.80 -29.89 -13.92
C PHE A 322 -35.04 -30.27 -14.75
N PRO A 323 -35.09 -31.48 -15.32
CA PRO A 323 -36.30 -32.00 -15.93
C PRO A 323 -37.49 -31.92 -14.96
N GLY A 324 -38.66 -31.50 -15.46
CA GLY A 324 -39.92 -31.47 -14.71
C GLY A 324 -40.14 -30.26 -13.80
N GLN A 325 -39.11 -29.44 -13.56
CA GLN A 325 -39.17 -28.31 -12.63
C GLN A 325 -40.27 -27.29 -12.95
N GLU A 326 -40.71 -27.21 -14.21
CA GLU A 326 -41.80 -26.35 -14.69
C GLU A 326 -43.18 -26.76 -14.15
N ARG A 327 -43.33 -28.02 -13.71
CA ARG A 327 -44.55 -28.54 -13.08
C ARG A 327 -44.49 -28.49 -11.55
N PHE A 328 -43.36 -28.07 -10.98
CA PHE A 328 -43.21 -28.00 -9.53
C PHE A 328 -44.20 -26.99 -8.95
N GLN A 329 -45.02 -27.45 -8.00
CA GLN A 329 -46.07 -26.65 -7.38
C GLN A 329 -45.53 -25.69 -6.31
N GLY A 330 -44.30 -25.91 -5.86
CA GLY A 330 -43.60 -25.08 -4.90
C GLY A 330 -42.79 -23.94 -5.53
N THR A 331 -41.81 -23.41 -4.80
CA THR A 331 -40.92 -22.35 -5.29
C THR A 331 -39.49 -22.84 -5.44
N ILE A 332 -38.85 -22.50 -6.56
CA ILE A 332 -37.42 -22.76 -6.81
C ILE A 332 -36.69 -21.43 -6.95
N TYR A 333 -35.60 -21.22 -6.22
CA TYR A 333 -34.75 -20.04 -6.37
C TYR A 333 -33.30 -20.30 -5.96
N HIS A 334 -32.37 -19.49 -6.47
CA HIS A 334 -30.98 -19.52 -6.03
C HIS A 334 -30.80 -18.80 -4.69
N SER A 335 -29.89 -19.26 -3.83
CA SER A 335 -29.65 -18.69 -2.48
C SER A 335 -29.44 -17.17 -2.47
N SER A 336 -28.89 -16.61 -3.54
CA SER A 336 -28.68 -15.17 -3.72
C SER A 336 -29.97 -14.33 -3.89
N GLN A 337 -31.12 -14.96 -4.14
CA GLN A 337 -32.37 -14.27 -4.44
C GLN A 337 -33.20 -13.97 -3.18
N ARG A 338 -32.77 -14.40 -1.99
CA ARG A 338 -33.56 -14.26 -0.77
C ARG A 338 -32.72 -13.84 0.44
N LYS A 339 -33.34 -13.01 1.28
CA LYS A 339 -32.72 -12.51 2.50
C LYS A 339 -32.87 -13.42 3.73
N SER A 340 -34.01 -14.05 3.95
CA SER A 340 -34.22 -14.90 5.14
C SER A 340 -35.41 -15.85 5.03
N GLY A 341 -35.27 -16.99 5.71
CA GLY A 341 -36.24 -17.91 6.28
C GLY A 341 -37.66 -17.38 6.30
N ARG A 342 -37.84 -16.40 7.18
CA ARG A 342 -39.11 -15.75 7.53
C ARG A 342 -39.91 -15.16 6.36
N LEU A 343 -39.28 -14.92 5.21
CA LEU A 343 -39.97 -14.36 4.05
C LEU A 343 -40.77 -15.40 3.25
N VAL A 344 -40.69 -16.68 3.61
CA VAL A 344 -41.53 -17.74 3.02
C VAL A 344 -42.85 -17.82 3.80
N PRO A 345 -44.00 -17.62 3.14
CA PRO A 345 -45.31 -17.74 3.78
C PRO A 345 -45.56 -19.14 4.34
N ASP A 346 -46.20 -19.20 5.50
CA ASP A 346 -46.57 -20.44 6.19
C ASP A 346 -45.40 -21.42 6.36
N LEU A 347 -44.19 -20.89 6.59
CA LEU A 347 -42.95 -21.67 6.60
C LEU A 347 -43.02 -22.90 7.52
N SER A 348 -43.76 -22.82 8.64
CA SER A 348 -44.00 -23.94 9.56
C SER A 348 -44.72 -25.14 8.95
N GLN A 349 -45.31 -24.98 7.76
CA GLN A 349 -45.93 -26.04 6.97
C GLN A 349 -45.09 -26.44 5.75
N LYS A 350 -43.98 -25.76 5.46
CA LYS A 350 -43.17 -25.97 4.26
C LYS A 350 -42.00 -26.92 4.51
N ARG A 351 -41.83 -27.87 3.59
CA ARG A 351 -40.65 -28.74 3.45
C ARG A 351 -39.65 -28.06 2.52
N VAL A 352 -38.43 -27.88 3.00
CA VAL A 352 -37.37 -27.16 2.29
C VAL A 352 -36.27 -28.12 1.88
N VAL A 353 -35.90 -28.09 0.60
CA VAL A 353 -34.74 -28.81 0.06
C VAL A 353 -33.68 -27.81 -0.39
N VAL A 354 -32.48 -27.90 0.14
CA VAL A 354 -31.32 -27.10 -0.24
C VAL A 354 -30.37 -27.97 -1.08
N ILE A 355 -30.17 -27.61 -2.34
CA ILE A 355 -29.26 -28.32 -3.25
C ILE A 355 -27.89 -27.67 -3.16
N GLY A 356 -26.95 -28.36 -2.49
CA GLY A 356 -25.59 -27.90 -2.24
C GLY A 356 -25.23 -27.90 -0.76
N CYS A 357 -24.01 -28.35 -0.44
CA CYS A 357 -23.52 -28.52 0.93
C CYS A 357 -22.16 -27.84 1.13
N SER A 358 -22.00 -26.58 0.71
CA SER A 358 -20.86 -25.74 1.12
C SER A 358 -21.38 -24.58 1.98
N THR A 359 -20.63 -23.49 2.16
CA THR A 359 -21.00 -22.37 3.03
C THR A 359 -22.45 -21.91 2.87
N SER A 360 -22.87 -21.48 1.68
CA SER A 360 -24.24 -21.00 1.48
C SER A 360 -25.32 -22.07 1.71
N GLY A 361 -24.99 -23.35 1.51
CA GLY A 361 -25.93 -24.45 1.77
C GLY A 361 -26.21 -24.61 3.26
N HIS A 362 -25.16 -24.56 4.08
CA HIS A 362 -25.27 -24.65 5.53
C HIS A 362 -25.97 -23.42 6.12
N ASP A 363 -25.55 -22.22 5.72
CA ASP A 363 -26.12 -20.97 6.24
C ASP A 363 -27.62 -20.86 5.95
N VAL A 364 -28.04 -21.21 4.73
CA VAL A 364 -29.45 -21.19 4.33
C VAL A 364 -30.24 -22.26 5.07
N ALA A 365 -29.71 -23.48 5.20
CA ALA A 365 -30.39 -24.56 5.92
C ALA A 365 -30.59 -24.20 7.40
N GLN A 366 -29.56 -23.64 8.05
CA GLN A 366 -29.60 -23.15 9.43
C GLN A 366 -30.66 -22.04 9.60
N ASP A 367 -30.70 -21.06 8.69
CA ASP A 367 -31.68 -19.96 8.71
C ASP A 367 -33.13 -20.48 8.59
N PHE A 368 -33.37 -21.49 7.75
CA PHE A 368 -34.70 -22.13 7.65
C PHE A 368 -35.12 -22.88 8.90
N VAL A 369 -34.20 -23.62 9.54
CA VAL A 369 -34.48 -24.28 10.82
C VAL A 369 -34.80 -23.24 11.88
N ASN A 370 -34.00 -22.18 11.98
CA ASN A 370 -34.21 -21.11 12.95
C ASN A 370 -35.53 -20.35 12.74
N CYS A 371 -35.99 -20.24 11.50
CA CYS A 371 -37.29 -19.64 11.18
C CYS A 371 -38.48 -20.61 11.29
N GLY A 372 -38.23 -21.87 11.71
CA GLY A 372 -39.28 -22.84 12.03
C GLY A 372 -39.87 -23.56 10.82
N ALA A 373 -39.07 -23.86 9.79
CA ALA A 373 -39.50 -24.73 8.69
C ALA A 373 -39.98 -26.10 9.18
N LYS A 374 -41.02 -26.67 8.54
CA LYS A 374 -41.53 -28.02 8.87
C LYS A 374 -40.44 -29.08 8.78
N GLN A 375 -39.59 -28.95 7.76
CA GLN A 375 -38.48 -29.85 7.47
C GLN A 375 -37.43 -29.12 6.65
N VAL A 376 -36.15 -29.40 6.92
CA VAL A 376 -35.03 -28.95 6.10
C VAL A 376 -34.18 -30.16 5.69
N VAL A 377 -33.92 -30.26 4.40
CA VAL A 377 -33.08 -31.31 3.81
C VAL A 377 -31.99 -30.68 2.96
N MET A 378 -30.74 -31.10 3.14
CA MET A 378 -29.61 -30.73 2.29
C MET A 378 -29.24 -31.89 1.37
N VAL A 379 -29.00 -31.59 0.09
CA VAL A 379 -28.51 -32.57 -0.89
C VAL A 379 -27.00 -32.38 -1.08
N GLN A 380 -26.23 -33.42 -0.77
CA GLN A 380 -24.77 -33.44 -0.89
C GLN A 380 -24.33 -34.27 -2.10
N ARG A 381 -23.49 -33.68 -2.96
CA ARG A 381 -22.88 -34.38 -4.09
C ARG A 381 -21.49 -34.91 -3.79
N HIS A 382 -20.64 -34.06 -3.22
CA HIS A 382 -19.23 -34.37 -2.97
C HIS A 382 -18.88 -34.20 -1.49
N PRO A 383 -17.91 -34.98 -0.97
CA PRO A 383 -17.33 -34.73 0.34
C PRO A 383 -16.67 -33.36 0.42
N ILE A 384 -16.83 -32.68 1.56
CA ILE A 384 -16.27 -31.36 1.85
C ILE A 384 -15.38 -31.40 3.09
N PHE A 385 -14.57 -30.36 3.29
CA PHE A 385 -13.98 -30.09 4.61
C PHE A 385 -14.97 -29.36 5.51
N THR A 386 -15.14 -29.83 6.74
CA THR A 386 -15.92 -29.14 7.76
C THR A 386 -15.06 -29.00 9.01
N LEU A 387 -15.13 -27.86 9.68
CA LEU A 387 -14.34 -27.58 10.87
C LEU A 387 -15.07 -26.60 11.78
N SER A 388 -14.81 -26.66 13.09
CA SER A 388 -15.32 -25.70 14.07
C SER A 388 -14.66 -24.33 13.94
N THR A 389 -15.28 -23.29 14.50
CA THR A 389 -14.61 -21.98 14.64
C THR A 389 -13.34 -22.07 15.49
N ASP A 390 -13.31 -22.96 16.48
CA ASP A 390 -12.18 -23.09 17.40
C ASP A 390 -10.95 -23.71 16.74
N SER A 391 -11.14 -24.76 15.93
CA SER A 391 -10.05 -25.37 15.17
C SER A 391 -9.58 -24.45 14.04
N TRP A 392 -10.50 -23.74 13.37
CA TRP A 392 -10.17 -22.70 12.39
C TRP A 392 -9.32 -21.59 13.01
N LYS A 393 -9.76 -21.02 14.14
CA LYS A 393 -9.07 -19.95 14.85
C LYS A 393 -7.71 -20.39 15.37
N THR A 394 -7.63 -21.56 15.99
CA THR A 394 -6.42 -22.04 16.65
C THR A 394 -5.36 -22.50 15.64
N LEU A 395 -5.75 -23.30 14.64
CA LEU A 395 -4.80 -23.99 13.78
C LEU A 395 -4.52 -23.26 12.47
N GLN A 396 -5.52 -22.58 11.90
CA GLN A 396 -5.38 -21.94 10.59
C GLN A 396 -5.11 -20.44 10.71
N LEU A 397 -5.70 -19.79 11.72
CA LEU A 397 -5.55 -18.34 11.96
C LEU A 397 -4.68 -18.02 13.20
N GLY A 398 -4.11 -19.03 13.86
CA GLY A 398 -3.41 -18.87 15.13
C GLY A 398 -2.25 -17.88 15.08
N LEU A 399 -1.61 -17.74 13.92
CA LEU A 399 -0.52 -16.77 13.69
C LEU A 399 -0.97 -15.31 13.95
N TRP A 400 -2.17 -14.92 13.52
CA TRP A 400 -2.70 -13.56 13.67
C TRP A 400 -3.27 -13.27 15.04
N ASN A 401 -3.37 -14.28 15.90
CA ASN A 401 -3.80 -14.15 17.30
C ASN A 401 -2.67 -14.53 18.28
N MET A 402 -1.43 -14.59 17.80
CA MET A 402 -0.28 -14.95 18.61
C MET A 402 0.15 -13.77 19.51
N PRO A 403 0.23 -13.95 20.84
CA PRO A 403 0.71 -12.89 21.73
C PRO A 403 2.11 -12.42 21.35
N GLY A 404 2.31 -11.10 21.31
CA GLY A 404 3.59 -10.49 20.95
C GLY A 404 3.84 -10.32 19.45
N LEU A 405 2.90 -10.74 18.59
CA LEU A 405 2.92 -10.49 17.16
C LEU A 405 1.76 -9.57 16.78
N THR A 406 2.05 -8.44 16.15
CA THR A 406 1.00 -7.58 15.58
C THR A 406 0.41 -8.23 14.32
N THR A 407 -0.82 -7.84 13.94
CA THR A 407 -1.44 -8.31 12.69
C THR A 407 -0.55 -8.03 11.47
N GLU A 408 0.14 -6.89 11.44
CA GLU A 408 1.08 -6.51 10.38
C GLU A 408 2.28 -7.46 10.30
N GLU A 409 2.86 -7.81 11.44
CA GLU A 409 3.98 -8.76 11.51
C GLU A 409 3.52 -10.19 11.18
N ALA A 410 2.31 -10.57 11.60
CA ALA A 410 1.69 -11.85 11.25
C ALA A 410 1.46 -11.99 9.73
N ASP A 411 1.05 -10.92 9.04
CA ASP A 411 0.94 -10.91 7.58
C ASP A 411 2.30 -11.17 6.90
N ILE A 412 3.36 -10.53 7.39
CA ILE A 412 4.72 -10.71 6.87
C ILE A 412 5.18 -12.16 7.07
N VAL A 413 5.02 -12.70 8.28
CA VAL A 413 5.41 -14.08 8.58
C VAL A 413 4.58 -15.08 7.77
N GLY A 414 3.26 -14.89 7.69
CA GLY A 414 2.35 -15.77 6.97
C GLY A 414 2.61 -15.76 5.45
N ASN A 415 2.81 -14.57 4.87
CA ASN A 415 3.10 -14.44 3.44
C ASN A 415 4.54 -14.83 3.08
N SER A 416 5.46 -14.91 4.04
CA SER A 416 6.85 -15.28 3.74
C SER A 416 7.06 -16.74 3.30
N LEU A 417 6.09 -17.62 3.56
CA LEU A 417 6.20 -19.03 3.17
C LEU A 417 5.85 -19.21 1.68
N PRO A 418 6.63 -20.01 0.93
CA PRO A 418 6.23 -20.46 -0.40
C PRO A 418 4.88 -21.19 -0.37
N ILE A 419 4.00 -20.91 -1.33
CA ILE A 419 2.65 -21.50 -1.37
C ILE A 419 2.70 -23.04 -1.42
N ALA A 420 3.69 -23.62 -2.11
CA ALA A 420 3.91 -25.07 -2.12
C ALA A 420 4.15 -25.64 -0.71
N VAL A 421 4.93 -24.93 0.11
CA VAL A 421 5.21 -25.30 1.50
C VAL A 421 3.95 -25.12 2.35
N VAL A 422 3.21 -24.03 2.18
CA VAL A 422 1.92 -23.80 2.86
C VAL A 422 0.92 -24.93 2.57
N ARG A 423 0.78 -25.35 1.31
CA ARG A 423 -0.08 -26.48 0.92
C ARG A 423 0.33 -27.77 1.61
N THR A 424 1.63 -28.04 1.69
CA THR A 424 2.17 -29.22 2.40
C THR A 424 1.86 -29.18 3.89
N MET A 425 2.15 -28.06 4.55
CA MET A 425 1.84 -27.86 5.97
C MET A 425 0.34 -27.95 6.26
N SER A 426 -0.49 -27.46 5.34
CA SER A 426 -1.95 -27.48 5.48
C SER A 426 -2.54 -28.88 5.58
N ILE A 427 -1.92 -29.90 4.97
CA ILE A 427 -2.35 -31.30 5.13
C ILE A 427 -2.30 -31.71 6.61
N GLY A 428 -1.16 -31.45 7.28
CA GLY A 428 -0.98 -31.76 8.70
C GLY A 428 -1.93 -30.94 9.59
N LEU A 429 -2.07 -29.65 9.32
CA LEU A 429 -3.00 -28.77 10.04
C LEU A 429 -4.46 -29.21 9.88
N THR A 430 -4.83 -29.72 8.72
CA THR A 430 -6.19 -30.20 8.43
C THR A 430 -6.49 -31.49 9.19
N ARG A 431 -5.52 -32.42 9.29
CA ARG A 431 -5.65 -33.63 10.12
C ARG A 431 -5.74 -33.28 11.61
N ALA A 432 -4.89 -32.36 12.08
CA ALA A 432 -4.96 -31.89 13.46
C ALA A 432 -6.31 -31.22 13.77
N ALA A 433 -6.88 -30.47 12.81
CA ALA A 433 -8.22 -29.90 12.96
C ALA A 433 -9.29 -30.99 13.01
N ALA A 434 -9.17 -32.03 12.18
CA ALA A 434 -10.08 -33.17 12.22
C ALA A 434 -10.02 -33.95 13.53
N ASP A 435 -8.83 -34.08 14.13
CA ASP A 435 -8.65 -34.69 15.45
C ASP A 435 -9.27 -33.84 16.56
N MET A 436 -9.04 -32.52 16.53
CA MET A 436 -9.64 -31.57 17.45
C MET A 436 -11.17 -31.56 17.36
N ASP A 437 -11.72 -31.65 16.14
CA ASP A 437 -13.15 -31.64 15.86
C ASP A 437 -13.78 -33.04 15.79
N LYS A 438 -13.09 -34.07 16.30
CA LYS A 438 -13.51 -35.47 16.13
C LYS A 438 -14.98 -35.72 16.49
N ALA A 439 -15.46 -35.20 17.62
CA ALA A 439 -16.83 -35.37 18.06
C ALA A 439 -17.85 -34.72 17.10
N LEU A 440 -17.54 -33.52 16.59
CA LEU A 440 -18.35 -32.82 15.60
C LEU A 440 -18.40 -33.63 14.30
N LEU A 441 -17.26 -34.06 13.78
CA LEU A 441 -17.17 -34.80 12.53
C LEU A 441 -17.85 -36.17 12.61
N ASP A 442 -17.75 -36.86 13.74
CA ASP A 442 -18.43 -38.14 13.95
C ASP A 442 -19.95 -37.98 13.98
N GLY A 443 -20.46 -36.91 14.62
CA GLY A 443 -21.89 -36.57 14.58
C GLY A 443 -22.41 -36.29 13.17
N LEU A 444 -21.64 -35.54 12.38
CA LEU A 444 -21.97 -35.27 10.97
C LEU A 444 -21.97 -36.54 10.11
N ARG A 445 -20.99 -37.44 10.29
CA ARG A 445 -20.94 -38.73 9.60
C ARG A 445 -22.13 -39.61 9.98
N ALA A 446 -22.48 -39.66 11.26
CA ALA A 446 -23.65 -40.40 11.73
C ALA A 446 -24.96 -39.87 11.12
N ALA A 447 -25.04 -38.56 10.86
CA ALA A 447 -26.15 -37.92 10.15
C ALA A 447 -26.12 -38.11 8.61
N GLY A 448 -25.16 -38.87 8.06
CA GLY A 448 -25.09 -39.20 6.63
C GLY A 448 -24.27 -38.22 5.78
N MET A 449 -23.56 -37.28 6.39
CA MET A 449 -22.71 -36.33 5.66
C MET A 449 -21.34 -36.93 5.33
N ALA A 450 -20.92 -36.82 4.07
CA ALA A 450 -19.57 -37.21 3.65
C ALA A 450 -18.57 -36.06 3.86
N LEU A 451 -17.43 -36.36 4.47
CA LEU A 451 -16.44 -35.39 4.93
C LEU A 451 -15.04 -35.78 4.46
N ARG A 452 -14.17 -34.78 4.37
CA ARG A 452 -12.73 -34.92 4.15
C ARG A 452 -11.96 -34.56 5.43
N THR A 453 -10.83 -35.23 5.62
CA THR A 453 -9.95 -35.11 6.79
C THR A 453 -8.49 -34.90 6.41
N GLY A 454 -8.18 -34.87 5.11
CA GLY A 454 -6.82 -34.69 4.57
C GLY A 454 -6.04 -35.98 4.40
N ASP A 455 -6.70 -37.14 4.56
CA ASP A 455 -6.09 -38.47 4.36
C ASP A 455 -5.81 -38.78 2.89
N ASP A 456 -6.47 -38.06 1.98
CA ASP A 456 -6.29 -38.13 0.53
C ASP A 456 -5.10 -37.30 0.01
N GLY A 457 -4.33 -36.70 0.92
CA GLY A 457 -3.14 -35.90 0.58
C GLY A 457 -3.45 -34.45 0.19
N TYR A 458 -4.67 -33.97 0.42
CA TYR A 458 -5.04 -32.57 0.21
C TYR A 458 -5.45 -31.90 1.52
N GLY A 459 -4.96 -30.66 1.74
CA GLY A 459 -5.36 -29.86 2.88
C GLY A 459 -6.51 -28.90 2.58
N LEU A 460 -7.01 -28.23 3.62
CA LEU A 460 -7.97 -27.13 3.48
C LEU A 460 -7.43 -26.01 2.57
N ALA A 461 -6.13 -25.73 2.60
CA ALA A 461 -5.51 -24.73 1.73
C ALA A 461 -5.64 -25.09 0.25
N ASP A 462 -5.58 -26.37 -0.15
CA ASP A 462 -5.80 -26.77 -1.54
C ASP A 462 -7.22 -26.42 -2.00
N HIS A 463 -8.21 -26.63 -1.13
CA HIS A 463 -9.61 -26.31 -1.40
C HIS A 463 -9.88 -24.80 -1.45
N GLN A 464 -9.20 -24.02 -0.61
CA GLN A 464 -9.28 -22.55 -0.65
C GLN A 464 -8.57 -21.97 -1.85
N LEU A 465 -7.34 -22.44 -2.11
CA LEU A 465 -6.48 -21.92 -3.14
C LEU A 465 -6.96 -22.41 -4.51
N ILE A 466 -6.99 -23.71 -4.77
CA ILE A 466 -7.20 -24.24 -6.13
C ILE A 466 -8.68 -24.39 -6.45
N LYS A 467 -9.45 -24.99 -5.55
CA LYS A 467 -10.87 -25.29 -5.84
C LYS A 467 -11.76 -24.05 -5.73
N GLY A 468 -11.44 -23.15 -4.80
CA GLY A 468 -12.30 -22.02 -4.46
C GLY A 468 -13.62 -22.49 -3.84
N GLY A 469 -13.60 -23.46 -2.91
CA GLY A 469 -14.82 -23.94 -2.25
C GLY A 469 -14.71 -25.36 -1.70
N HIS A 470 -15.87 -26.01 -1.48
CA HIS A 470 -15.96 -27.35 -0.88
C HIS A 470 -15.40 -27.42 0.56
N TYR A 471 -15.64 -26.36 1.33
CA TYR A 471 -15.41 -26.36 2.76
C TYR A 471 -16.51 -25.57 3.49
N TYR A 472 -16.62 -25.76 4.80
CA TYR A 472 -17.50 -25.03 5.69
C TYR A 472 -16.86 -24.86 7.07
N VAL A 473 -16.79 -23.62 7.55
CA VAL A 473 -16.46 -23.32 8.96
C VAL A 473 -17.78 -23.20 9.71
N ASP A 474 -17.95 -24.01 10.74
CA ASP A 474 -19.24 -24.15 11.43
C ASP A 474 -19.68 -22.85 12.10
N GLN A 475 -20.88 -22.38 11.76
CA GLN A 475 -21.55 -21.23 12.40
C GLN A 475 -22.80 -21.68 13.18
N GLY A 476 -22.92 -22.99 13.45
CA GLY A 476 -23.99 -23.61 14.21
C GLY A 476 -24.86 -24.58 13.40
N ALA A 477 -24.67 -24.68 12.08
CA ALA A 477 -25.39 -25.64 11.25
C ALA A 477 -24.99 -27.09 11.57
N CYS A 478 -23.74 -27.35 11.97
CA CYS A 478 -23.27 -28.72 12.20
C CYS A 478 -24.02 -29.41 13.34
N ALA A 479 -24.31 -28.68 14.43
CA ALA A 479 -25.11 -29.20 15.53
C ALA A 479 -26.53 -29.60 15.09
N MET A 480 -27.15 -28.79 14.22
CA MET A 480 -28.48 -29.07 13.67
C MET A 480 -28.49 -30.23 12.68
N ILE A 481 -27.37 -30.49 12.01
CA ILE A 481 -27.20 -31.69 11.19
C ILE A 481 -27.07 -32.92 12.10
N ALA A 482 -26.19 -32.85 13.11
CA ALA A 482 -25.93 -33.97 14.02
C ALA A 482 -27.18 -34.42 14.81
N ASP A 483 -28.06 -33.49 15.18
CA ASP A 483 -29.32 -33.81 15.89
C ASP A 483 -30.53 -34.05 14.96
N GLY A 484 -30.33 -33.98 13.64
CA GLY A 484 -31.35 -34.33 12.63
C GLY A 484 -32.37 -33.23 12.32
N ARG A 485 -32.24 -32.02 12.89
CA ARG A 485 -33.03 -30.85 12.47
C ARG A 485 -32.77 -30.46 11.01
N ILE A 486 -31.55 -30.68 10.52
CA ILE A 486 -31.18 -30.64 9.11
C ILE A 486 -30.84 -32.06 8.68
N ARG A 487 -31.61 -32.64 7.76
CA ARG A 487 -31.31 -33.97 7.20
C ARG A 487 -30.37 -33.83 6.00
N VAL A 488 -29.44 -34.76 5.83
CA VAL A 488 -28.53 -34.79 4.68
C VAL A 488 -28.83 -36.01 3.82
N HIS A 489 -29.03 -35.81 2.53
CA HIS A 489 -29.08 -36.89 1.54
C HIS A 489 -27.88 -36.77 0.59
N ARG A 490 -27.05 -37.80 0.56
CA ARG A 490 -25.91 -37.87 -0.36
C ARG A 490 -26.31 -38.60 -1.64
N CYS A 491 -26.12 -37.94 -2.78
CA CYS A 491 -26.21 -38.55 -4.10
C CYS A 491 -25.13 -37.96 -5.01
N GLU A 492 -24.18 -38.80 -5.43
CA GLU A 492 -22.99 -38.39 -6.19
C GLU A 492 -23.34 -37.90 -7.61
N ASP A 493 -24.36 -38.50 -8.22
CA ASP A 493 -24.90 -38.07 -9.51
C ASP A 493 -25.91 -36.91 -9.36
N GLY A 494 -26.19 -36.48 -8.13
CA GLY A 494 -27.01 -35.31 -7.83
C GLY A 494 -28.52 -35.51 -8.07
N VAL A 495 -29.19 -34.41 -8.46
CA VAL A 495 -30.63 -34.38 -8.73
C VAL A 495 -30.89 -34.82 -10.17
N ARG A 496 -31.80 -35.79 -10.34
CA ARG A 496 -32.22 -36.29 -11.66
C ARG A 496 -33.32 -35.43 -12.26
N GLU A 497 -34.33 -35.11 -11.46
CA GLU A 497 -35.52 -34.36 -11.88
C GLU A 497 -36.17 -33.68 -10.66
N ILE A 498 -36.98 -32.66 -10.93
CA ILE A 498 -37.88 -32.06 -9.94
C ILE A 498 -39.30 -32.35 -10.43
N GLY A 499 -40.02 -33.17 -9.68
CA GLY A 499 -41.42 -33.52 -9.98
C GLY A 499 -42.39 -32.42 -9.54
N GLU A 500 -43.68 -32.73 -9.45
CA GLU A 500 -44.69 -31.75 -9.04
C GLU A 500 -44.55 -31.33 -7.57
N THR A 501 -44.14 -32.24 -6.69
CA THR A 501 -44.12 -32.04 -5.24
C THR A 501 -42.84 -32.55 -4.56
N ALA A 502 -41.83 -32.98 -5.34
CA ALA A 502 -40.62 -33.59 -4.81
C ALA A 502 -39.39 -33.36 -5.69
N VAL A 503 -38.21 -33.34 -5.06
CA VAL A 503 -36.91 -33.45 -5.71
C VAL A 503 -36.53 -34.91 -5.78
N VAL A 504 -36.21 -35.42 -6.97
CA VAL A 504 -35.82 -36.82 -7.17
C VAL A 504 -34.34 -36.91 -7.50
N LEU A 505 -33.61 -37.64 -6.68
CA LEU A 505 -32.18 -37.87 -6.84
C LEU A 505 -31.91 -38.98 -7.85
N ALA A 506 -30.69 -39.01 -8.40
CA ALA A 506 -30.29 -40.01 -9.39
C ALA A 506 -30.32 -41.46 -8.86
N ASP A 507 -30.10 -41.66 -7.55
CA ASP A 507 -30.25 -42.96 -6.88
C ASP A 507 -31.71 -43.41 -6.69
N GLY A 508 -32.69 -42.60 -7.13
CA GLY A 508 -34.11 -42.89 -7.01
C GLY A 508 -34.77 -42.35 -5.74
N THR A 509 -34.00 -41.76 -4.81
CA THR A 509 -34.55 -41.13 -3.60
C THR A 509 -35.47 -39.97 -3.99
N SER A 510 -36.70 -39.97 -3.49
CA SER A 510 -37.66 -38.88 -3.64
C SER A 510 -37.79 -38.09 -2.34
N ILE A 511 -37.55 -36.79 -2.40
CA ILE A 511 -37.57 -35.88 -1.26
C ILE A 511 -38.67 -34.86 -1.50
N GLU A 512 -39.77 -34.97 -0.74
CA GLU A 512 -40.86 -34.01 -0.87
C GLU A 512 -40.41 -32.58 -0.54
N ALA A 513 -40.87 -31.62 -1.35
CA ALA A 513 -40.43 -30.24 -1.26
C ALA A 513 -41.58 -29.29 -1.59
N ASP A 514 -41.68 -28.21 -0.82
CA ASP A 514 -42.51 -27.04 -1.13
C ASP A 514 -41.62 -25.84 -1.51
N VAL A 515 -40.35 -25.87 -1.10
CA VAL A 515 -39.33 -24.88 -1.45
C VAL A 515 -38.03 -25.61 -1.81
N VAL A 516 -37.45 -25.27 -2.96
CA VAL A 516 -36.14 -25.74 -3.40
C VAL A 516 -35.19 -24.55 -3.50
N VAL A 517 -34.09 -24.59 -2.75
CA VAL A 517 -33.04 -23.57 -2.80
C VAL A 517 -31.80 -24.11 -3.46
N LEU A 518 -31.37 -23.45 -4.54
CA LEU A 518 -30.13 -23.76 -5.25
C LEU A 518 -28.97 -23.04 -4.55
N ALA A 519 -28.18 -23.77 -3.78
CA ALA A 519 -26.93 -23.31 -3.18
C ALA A 519 -25.73 -23.75 -4.05
N THR A 520 -25.84 -23.48 -5.35
CA THR A 520 -25.02 -24.06 -6.43
C THR A 520 -23.85 -23.19 -6.86
N GLY A 521 -23.64 -22.05 -6.18
CA GLY A 521 -22.48 -21.19 -6.37
C GLY A 521 -22.63 -20.21 -7.53
N PHE A 522 -21.49 -19.69 -7.98
CA PHE A 522 -21.41 -18.62 -8.97
C PHE A 522 -20.41 -18.98 -10.06
N GLU A 523 -20.52 -18.29 -11.20
CA GLU A 523 -19.53 -18.40 -12.28
C GLU A 523 -18.11 -18.06 -11.80
N LYS A 524 -17.10 -18.45 -12.58
CA LYS A 524 -15.72 -17.98 -12.35
C LYS A 524 -15.60 -16.50 -12.70
N ASN A 525 -14.69 -15.79 -12.03
CA ASN A 525 -14.47 -14.36 -12.26
C ASN A 525 -13.94 -14.00 -13.66
N ILE A 526 -13.30 -14.93 -14.37
CA ILE A 526 -12.92 -14.75 -15.77
C ILE A 526 -14.12 -14.38 -16.67
N GLU A 527 -15.33 -14.81 -16.31
CA GLU A 527 -16.55 -14.45 -17.05
C GLU A 527 -16.88 -12.96 -16.93
N ASN A 528 -16.51 -12.30 -15.83
CA ASN A 528 -16.63 -10.85 -15.72
C ASN A 528 -15.67 -10.14 -16.68
N VAL A 529 -14.44 -10.66 -16.83
CA VAL A 529 -13.47 -10.12 -17.80
C VAL A 529 -14.03 -10.27 -19.21
N ARG A 530 -14.52 -11.45 -19.58
CA ARG A 530 -15.09 -11.71 -20.91
C ARG A 530 -16.26 -10.78 -21.24
N ARG A 531 -17.17 -10.57 -20.28
CA ARG A 531 -18.31 -9.66 -20.46
C ARG A 531 -17.89 -8.20 -20.64
N LEU A 532 -16.91 -7.74 -19.87
CA LEU A 532 -16.51 -6.33 -19.87
C LEU A 532 -15.47 -6.00 -20.95
N MET A 533 -14.56 -6.93 -21.26
CA MET A 533 -13.37 -6.71 -22.10
C MET A 533 -13.34 -7.57 -23.37
N GLY A 534 -14.28 -8.50 -23.53
CA GLY A 534 -14.37 -9.40 -24.68
C GLY A 534 -13.53 -10.68 -24.57
N ASP A 535 -13.79 -11.62 -25.47
CA ASP A 535 -13.12 -12.93 -25.52
C ASP A 535 -11.62 -12.83 -25.81
N GLU A 536 -11.21 -11.87 -26.63
CA GLU A 536 -9.80 -11.68 -26.98
C GLU A 536 -8.94 -11.42 -25.74
N VAL A 537 -9.37 -10.51 -24.87
CA VAL A 537 -8.66 -10.21 -23.62
C VAL A 537 -8.75 -11.40 -22.67
N ALA A 538 -9.94 -11.98 -22.49
CA ALA A 538 -10.13 -13.10 -21.57
C ALA A 538 -9.26 -14.32 -21.93
N ASN A 539 -9.10 -14.61 -23.23
CA ASN A 539 -8.29 -15.75 -23.70
C ASN A 539 -6.77 -15.51 -23.55
N GLN A 540 -6.32 -14.26 -23.40
CA GLN A 540 -4.91 -13.95 -23.08
C GLN A 540 -4.55 -14.26 -21.61
N LEU A 541 -5.55 -14.32 -20.72
CA LEU A 541 -5.35 -14.56 -19.29
C LEU A 541 -5.26 -16.07 -18.99
N VAL A 542 -4.23 -16.71 -19.53
CA VAL A 542 -4.02 -18.16 -19.35
C VAL A 542 -3.87 -18.49 -17.86
N GLY A 543 -4.65 -19.47 -17.38
CA GLY A 543 -4.62 -19.92 -16.00
C GLY A 543 -5.08 -18.88 -14.98
N PHE A 544 -5.85 -17.84 -15.37
CA PHE A 544 -6.23 -16.72 -14.52
C PHE A 544 -6.82 -17.13 -13.15
N GLY A 545 -6.12 -16.76 -12.07
CA GLY A 545 -6.49 -17.09 -10.70
C GLY A 545 -5.99 -18.46 -10.22
N ASP A 546 -5.43 -19.29 -11.11
CA ASP A 546 -4.78 -20.56 -10.75
C ASP A 546 -3.38 -20.31 -10.16
N LEU A 547 -2.63 -21.39 -9.92
CA LEU A 547 -1.22 -21.34 -9.50
C LEU A 547 -0.33 -21.67 -10.70
N ASP A 548 0.72 -20.87 -10.92
CA ASP A 548 1.70 -21.13 -11.96
C ASP A 548 2.74 -22.20 -11.56
N ALA A 549 3.75 -22.41 -12.41
CA ALA A 549 4.82 -23.38 -12.17
C ALA A 549 5.64 -23.07 -10.90
N GLU A 550 5.72 -21.80 -10.49
CA GLU A 550 6.37 -21.37 -9.25
C GLU A 550 5.42 -21.38 -8.05
N GLN A 551 4.19 -21.87 -8.26
CA GLN A 551 3.11 -21.91 -7.29
C GLN A 551 2.67 -20.51 -6.84
N GLU A 552 2.86 -19.50 -7.68
CA GLU A 552 2.33 -18.16 -7.45
C GLU A 552 0.98 -17.97 -8.15
N ARG A 553 0.10 -17.16 -7.55
CA ARG A 553 -1.22 -16.84 -8.11
C ARG A 553 -1.06 -16.13 -9.44
N THR A 554 -1.79 -16.48 -10.49
CA THR A 554 -1.70 -15.75 -11.78
C THR A 554 -2.77 -14.67 -11.91
N GLY A 555 -2.40 -13.50 -12.42
CA GLY A 555 -3.32 -12.39 -12.74
C GLY A 555 -3.98 -11.68 -11.54
N TRP A 556 -4.16 -12.35 -10.41
CA TRP A 556 -4.63 -11.73 -9.17
C TRP A 556 -3.45 -11.10 -8.46
N TRP A 557 -3.56 -9.81 -8.14
CA TRP A 557 -2.51 -9.05 -7.45
C TRP A 557 -1.16 -9.02 -8.20
N ARG A 558 -1.15 -9.41 -9.48
CA ARG A 558 0.03 -9.49 -10.34
C ARG A 558 -0.31 -8.95 -11.73
N PRO A 559 0.71 -8.68 -12.57
CA PRO A 559 0.46 -8.35 -13.97
C PRO A 559 -0.41 -9.42 -14.64
N THR A 560 -1.47 -8.99 -15.32
CA THR A 560 -2.40 -9.89 -16.00
C THR A 560 -1.85 -10.42 -17.33
N GLY A 561 -0.73 -9.87 -17.81
CA GLY A 561 -0.23 -10.05 -19.18
C GLY A 561 -0.76 -8.98 -20.14
N VAL A 562 -1.83 -8.26 -19.79
CA VAL A 562 -2.34 -7.11 -20.54
C VAL A 562 -1.91 -5.83 -19.84
N GLU A 563 -1.05 -5.06 -20.49
CA GLU A 563 -0.43 -3.87 -19.89
C GLU A 563 -1.49 -2.91 -19.30
N GLY A 564 -1.34 -2.54 -18.03
CA GLY A 564 -2.25 -1.61 -17.37
C GLY A 564 -3.64 -2.15 -17.03
N PHE A 565 -3.94 -3.42 -17.35
CA PHE A 565 -5.09 -4.12 -16.80
C PHE A 565 -4.67 -4.94 -15.57
N TRP A 566 -5.40 -4.77 -14.48
CA TRP A 566 -5.16 -5.41 -13.19
C TRP A 566 -6.41 -6.07 -12.65
N TYR A 567 -6.24 -7.12 -11.84
CA TYR A 567 -7.33 -7.76 -11.13
C TYR A 567 -7.05 -7.84 -9.62
N MET A 568 -7.97 -7.34 -8.82
CA MET A 568 -7.83 -7.30 -7.36
C MET A 568 -9.04 -7.96 -6.71
N THR A 569 -8.81 -8.97 -5.90
CA THR A 569 -9.89 -9.77 -5.30
C THR A 569 -9.47 -10.41 -3.98
N GLY A 570 -10.39 -11.13 -3.33
CA GLY A 570 -10.12 -11.93 -2.14
C GLY A 570 -10.98 -11.62 -0.93
N SER A 571 -10.74 -12.39 0.13
CA SER A 571 -11.22 -12.08 1.50
C SER A 571 -10.53 -10.82 2.05
N PHE A 572 -10.96 -10.35 3.22
CA PHE A 572 -10.27 -9.26 3.93
C PHE A 572 -8.81 -9.61 4.20
N LEU A 573 -8.55 -10.81 4.72
CA LEU A 573 -7.21 -11.34 4.92
C LEU A 573 -6.36 -11.30 3.64
N TRP A 574 -6.90 -11.65 2.46
CA TRP A 574 -6.14 -11.55 1.20
C TRP A 574 -6.02 -10.12 0.67
N CYS A 575 -7.00 -9.28 0.98
CA CYS A 575 -6.94 -7.84 0.73
C CYS A 575 -6.04 -7.11 1.73
N LEU A 576 -5.44 -7.79 2.72
CA LEU A 576 -4.45 -7.26 3.68
C LEU A 576 -3.07 -7.92 3.59
N GLY A 577 -3.01 -9.25 3.56
CA GLY A 577 -1.78 -10.04 3.68
C GLY A 577 -0.84 -9.90 2.50
N GLY A 578 0.31 -9.24 2.73
CA GLY A 578 1.58 -9.36 1.99
C GLY A 578 1.64 -8.91 0.53
N ALA A 579 0.49 -8.82 -0.13
CA ALA A 579 0.31 -8.26 -1.47
C ALA A 579 -0.40 -6.90 -1.41
N SER A 580 -1.12 -6.60 -0.33
CA SER A 580 -2.10 -5.52 -0.33
C SER A 580 -1.97 -4.55 0.84
N ARG A 581 -1.28 -4.93 1.93
CA ARG A 581 -0.73 -3.99 2.93
C ARG A 581 0.50 -3.26 2.43
N ASN A 582 1.39 -3.95 1.73
CA ASN A 582 2.63 -3.38 1.26
C ASN A 582 2.41 -2.71 -0.09
N ASP A 583 3.05 -1.56 -0.27
CA ASP A 583 2.98 -0.84 -1.52
C ASP A 583 3.43 -1.78 -2.65
N SER A 584 4.30 -2.77 -2.40
CA SER A 584 4.79 -3.82 -3.32
C SER A 584 3.90 -4.09 -4.54
N VAL A 585 2.78 -4.85 -4.45
CA VAL A 585 1.94 -5.17 -5.65
C VAL A 585 1.50 -3.94 -6.41
N LYS A 586 1.30 -2.85 -5.68
CA LYS A 586 0.83 -1.56 -6.16
C LYS A 586 2.01 -0.73 -6.71
N LEU A 587 3.25 -1.04 -6.36
CA LEU A 587 4.49 -0.55 -6.97
C LEU A 587 4.80 -1.32 -8.27
N GLY A 588 4.51 -2.62 -8.34
CA GLY A 588 4.52 -3.35 -9.62
C GLY A 588 3.47 -2.78 -10.59
N ALA A 589 2.29 -2.49 -10.06
CA ALA A 589 1.17 -2.00 -10.85
C ALA A 589 1.23 -0.52 -11.28
N PHE A 590 1.85 0.32 -10.45
CA PHE A 590 1.84 1.77 -10.64
C PHE A 590 3.23 2.41 -10.52
N GLY A 591 4.25 1.67 -10.09
CA GLY A 591 5.66 2.05 -10.15
C GLY A 591 6.29 1.88 -11.53
N THR A 592 5.72 1.03 -12.40
CA THR A 592 6.05 0.93 -13.84
C THR A 592 4.75 0.93 -14.65
N PRO A 593 4.38 1.90 -15.52
CA PRO A 593 4.92 3.21 -15.86
C PRO A 593 3.91 4.38 -15.65
N VAL A 594 3.13 4.43 -14.56
CA VAL A 594 2.22 5.60 -14.32
C VAL A 594 2.98 6.92 -14.23
N ARG A 595 4.23 6.89 -13.76
CA ARG A 595 5.14 8.05 -13.83
C ARG A 595 6.51 7.79 -14.44
N LEU A 596 6.99 6.54 -14.46
CA LEU A 596 8.21 6.22 -15.23
C LEU A 596 8.03 6.51 -16.72
N GLY A 597 6.81 6.47 -17.28
CA GLY A 597 6.55 6.84 -18.66
C GLY A 597 6.90 8.29 -19.04
N ARG A 598 6.90 9.25 -18.09
CA ARG A 598 7.38 10.62 -18.36
C ARG A 598 8.90 10.74 -18.34
N PHE A 599 9.61 9.81 -17.68
CA PHE A 599 11.07 9.82 -17.57
C PHE A 599 11.79 8.82 -18.50
N GLN A 600 11.20 7.64 -18.77
CA GLN A 600 11.77 6.59 -19.63
C GLN A 600 11.38 6.70 -21.12
N ARG A 601 10.23 7.31 -21.50
CA ARG A 601 9.96 7.52 -22.94
C ARG A 601 10.89 8.56 -23.59
N LYS A 602 11.62 9.36 -22.80
CA LYS A 602 12.74 10.17 -23.30
C LYS A 602 14.02 9.36 -23.54
N SER A 603 14.18 8.17 -22.96
CA SER A 603 15.36 7.31 -23.16
C SER A 603 15.12 6.15 -24.12
N LEU A 604 13.88 5.63 -24.24
CA LEU A 604 13.57 4.46 -25.10
C LEU A 604 12.88 4.80 -26.44
N GLY A 605 12.56 6.07 -26.70
CA GLY A 605 12.05 6.55 -27.99
C GLY A 605 13.12 7.07 -28.96
N LEU A 606 14.41 6.84 -28.68
CA LEU A 606 15.54 7.45 -29.40
C LEU A 606 16.44 6.44 -30.13
N GLU A 607 16.04 5.17 -30.23
CA GLU A 607 16.77 4.17 -31.01
C GLU A 607 16.17 3.85 -32.39
N GLN A 608 15.05 4.46 -32.76
CA GLN A 608 14.57 4.36 -34.14
C GLN A 608 14.40 5.74 -34.79
N ARG A 609 15.42 6.06 -35.59
CA ARG A 609 15.50 7.10 -36.64
C ARG A 609 15.48 8.56 -36.19
N ILE A 610 16.65 9.09 -35.82
CA ILE A 610 17.02 10.49 -36.13
C ILE A 610 18.46 10.50 -36.67
N GLU A 611 18.61 10.92 -37.92
CA GLU A 611 19.89 11.15 -38.57
C GLU A 611 20.73 12.20 -37.81
N ARG A 612 22.04 11.93 -37.69
CA ARG A 612 23.02 12.76 -36.98
C ARG A 612 23.21 14.10 -37.71
N LEU A 613 22.84 15.21 -37.08
CA LEU A 613 23.24 16.55 -37.55
C LEU A 613 24.44 17.09 -36.73
N PRO A 614 25.50 17.61 -37.38
CA PRO A 614 26.67 18.18 -36.71
C PRO A 614 26.33 19.38 -35.82
N VAL A 615 27.14 19.61 -34.77
CA VAL A 615 26.99 20.66 -33.75
C VAL A 615 26.75 22.06 -34.35
N ALA A 616 27.38 22.37 -35.49
CA ALA A 616 27.18 23.64 -36.19
C ALA A 616 25.72 23.89 -36.65
N ALA A 617 24.99 22.84 -37.04
CA ALA A 617 23.60 22.94 -37.47
C ALA A 617 22.61 23.12 -36.30
N GLN A 618 22.99 22.64 -35.10
CA GLN A 618 22.20 22.79 -33.88
C GLN A 618 22.33 24.21 -33.31
N VAL A 619 23.52 24.81 -33.41
CA VAL A 619 23.79 26.21 -33.01
C VAL A 619 23.07 27.21 -33.94
N ALA A 620 23.01 26.95 -35.25
CA ALA A 620 22.30 27.80 -36.21
C ALA A 620 20.77 27.82 -35.98
N ARG A 621 20.15 26.68 -35.66
CA ARG A 621 18.72 26.60 -35.29
C ARG A 621 18.40 27.34 -33.99
N PHE A 622 19.36 27.42 -33.07
CA PHE A 622 19.21 28.11 -31.79
C PHE A 622 19.33 29.64 -31.93
N GLN A 623 20.23 30.13 -32.78
CA GLN A 623 20.29 31.56 -33.16
C GLN A 623 18.97 32.05 -33.77
N HIS A 624 18.31 31.20 -34.56
CA HIS A 624 17.00 31.50 -35.13
C HIS A 624 15.87 31.61 -34.08
N HIS A 625 15.93 30.89 -32.96
CA HIS A 625 14.92 30.96 -31.89
C HIS A 625 15.12 32.16 -30.94
N ILE A 626 16.36 32.61 -30.72
CA ILE A 626 16.64 33.78 -29.87
C ILE A 626 16.21 35.09 -30.56
N LEU A 627 16.28 35.16 -31.89
CA LEU A 627 15.82 36.32 -32.65
C LEU A 627 14.30 36.59 -32.51
N HIS A 628 13.51 35.61 -32.06
CA HIS A 628 12.07 35.79 -31.80
C HIS A 628 11.73 36.35 -30.41
N PHE A 629 12.68 36.43 -29.47
CA PHE A 629 12.41 36.89 -28.09
C PHE A 629 12.76 38.37 -27.81
N GLY A 630 13.09 39.16 -28.84
CA GLY A 630 13.18 40.62 -28.74
C GLY A 630 14.43 41.21 -29.41
N PRO A 631 14.30 42.09 -30.41
CA PRO A 631 15.43 42.55 -31.22
C PRO A 631 16.42 43.50 -30.50
N MET A 632 16.14 43.98 -29.28
CA MET A 632 17.01 44.94 -28.59
C MET A 632 18.15 44.32 -27.76
N LEU A 633 18.19 43.01 -27.50
CA LEU A 633 19.13 42.42 -26.53
C LEU A 633 20.30 41.63 -27.15
N VAL A 634 20.24 41.33 -28.44
CA VAL A 634 21.12 40.32 -29.06
C VAL A 634 22.36 40.92 -29.72
N ALA A 635 22.35 42.21 -30.11
CA ALA A 635 23.39 42.77 -30.95
C ALA A 635 24.78 42.93 -30.28
N ASN A 636 24.87 43.03 -28.95
CA ASN A 636 26.13 43.34 -28.25
C ASN A 636 26.67 42.23 -27.32
N THR A 637 25.96 41.10 -27.18
CA THR A 637 26.21 40.16 -26.08
C THR A 637 26.94 38.87 -26.48
N LEU A 638 26.92 38.51 -27.76
CA LEU A 638 27.55 37.30 -28.30
C LEU A 638 28.48 37.69 -29.44
N LYS A 639 29.78 37.82 -29.17
CA LYS A 639 30.75 38.27 -30.18
C LYS A 639 31.49 37.13 -30.88
N HIS A 640 31.70 35.96 -30.26
CA HIS A 640 32.33 34.81 -30.93
C HIS A 640 31.96 33.48 -30.27
N VAL A 641 31.68 32.47 -31.10
CA VAL A 641 31.54 31.06 -30.71
C VAL A 641 32.51 30.27 -31.59
N GLU A 642 33.54 29.68 -30.99
CA GLU A 642 34.43 28.72 -31.66
C GLU A 642 34.27 27.34 -31.03
N LEU A 643 34.47 26.30 -31.84
CA LEU A 643 34.21 24.90 -31.52
C LEU A 643 34.75 24.49 -30.13
N GLY A 644 33.82 24.28 -29.19
CA GLY A 644 34.09 23.81 -27.83
C GLY A 644 34.27 24.89 -26.77
N THR A 645 34.33 26.18 -27.13
CA THR A 645 34.50 27.28 -26.17
C THR A 645 33.54 28.44 -26.43
N LEU A 646 32.75 28.82 -25.42
CA LEU A 646 31.79 29.91 -25.49
C LEU A 646 32.31 31.14 -24.73
N HIS A 647 32.57 32.23 -25.45
CA HIS A 647 32.96 33.52 -24.87
C HIS A 647 31.76 34.44 -24.74
N VAL A 648 31.42 34.81 -23.50
CA VAL A 648 30.30 35.72 -23.20
C VAL A 648 30.84 37.00 -22.59
N HIS A 649 30.72 38.10 -23.35
CA HIS A 649 31.13 39.44 -22.91
C HIS A 649 29.89 40.24 -22.51
N LEU A 650 29.89 40.75 -21.29
CA LEU A 650 28.78 41.54 -20.75
C LEU A 650 29.30 42.86 -20.21
N GLU A 651 28.90 43.95 -20.87
CA GLU A 651 29.09 45.32 -20.40
C GLU A 651 27.82 45.80 -19.67
N GLU A 652 28.00 46.45 -18.52
CA GLU A 652 26.93 47.00 -17.67
C GLU A 652 25.87 45.95 -17.24
N VAL A 653 26.28 45.05 -16.35
CA VAL A 653 25.46 43.94 -15.86
C VAL A 653 24.52 44.38 -14.73
N ASN A 654 23.22 44.28 -14.98
CA ASN A 654 22.20 44.34 -13.93
C ASN A 654 21.65 42.92 -13.63
N SER A 655 20.90 42.79 -12.54
CA SER A 655 20.38 41.50 -12.04
C SER A 655 19.52 40.73 -13.05
N ARG A 656 18.87 41.42 -14.01
CA ARG A 656 18.08 40.76 -15.07
C ARG A 656 18.95 40.14 -16.16
N LYS A 657 20.03 40.82 -16.59
CA LYS A 657 20.98 40.28 -17.58
C LYS A 657 21.75 39.07 -17.03
N LEU A 658 22.06 39.07 -15.74
CA LEU A 658 22.77 37.98 -15.06
C LEU A 658 21.92 36.69 -14.97
N VAL A 659 20.62 36.82 -14.68
CA VAL A 659 19.68 35.67 -14.66
C VAL A 659 19.55 35.05 -16.05
N LEU A 660 19.52 35.87 -17.10
CA LEU A 660 19.43 35.38 -18.48
C LEU A 660 20.66 34.55 -18.88
N VAL A 661 21.85 34.96 -18.43
CA VAL A 661 23.12 34.25 -18.68
C VAL A 661 23.16 32.92 -17.91
N LEU A 662 22.67 32.89 -16.67
CA LEU A 662 22.52 31.66 -15.90
C LEU A 662 21.55 30.67 -16.56
N VAL A 663 20.43 31.16 -17.10
CA VAL A 663 19.49 30.32 -17.86
C VAL A 663 20.13 29.79 -19.14
N LEU A 664 20.92 30.60 -19.85
CA LEU A 664 21.64 30.19 -21.06
C LEU A 664 22.67 29.07 -20.75
N VAL A 665 23.44 29.22 -19.67
CA VAL A 665 24.45 28.24 -19.24
C VAL A 665 23.80 26.92 -18.79
N LEU A 666 22.71 26.99 -18.03
CA LEU A 666 21.96 25.81 -17.60
C LEU A 666 21.30 25.07 -18.78
N PHE A 667 20.81 25.82 -19.78
CA PHE A 667 20.22 25.23 -20.97
C PHE A 667 21.26 24.52 -21.84
N LEU A 668 22.43 25.12 -22.05
CA LEU A 668 23.53 24.53 -22.82
C LEU A 668 24.14 23.31 -22.12
N ALA A 669 24.28 23.35 -20.79
CA ALA A 669 24.77 22.23 -19.98
C ALA A 669 23.83 21.00 -20.05
N GLN A 670 22.54 21.19 -20.33
CA GLN A 670 21.57 20.11 -20.44
C GLN A 670 21.49 19.47 -21.84
N HIS A 671 22.01 20.14 -22.88
CA HIS A 671 21.78 19.73 -24.27
C HIS A 671 23.07 19.44 -25.07
N VAL A 672 24.24 19.84 -24.59
CA VAL A 672 25.53 19.53 -25.22
C VAL A 672 26.20 18.37 -24.45
N ARG A 673 26.44 17.23 -25.12
CA ARG A 673 27.04 16.02 -24.51
C ARG A 673 28.58 15.99 -24.51
N GLU A 674 29.24 17.04 -24.99
CA GLU A 674 30.69 17.23 -24.93
C GLU A 674 31.06 18.37 -23.97
N PRO A 675 32.25 18.34 -23.34
CA PRO A 675 32.67 19.37 -22.40
C PRO A 675 32.77 20.74 -23.08
N LEU A 676 31.94 21.68 -22.64
CA LEU A 676 31.89 23.06 -23.15
C LEU A 676 32.67 23.99 -22.20
N ASN A 677 33.72 24.65 -22.69
CA ASN A 677 34.47 25.62 -21.89
C ASN A 677 33.77 27.00 -21.96
N LEU A 678 33.37 27.56 -20.81
CA LEU A 678 32.68 28.85 -20.74
C LEU A 678 33.62 29.94 -20.20
N HIS A 679 33.84 31.00 -20.99
CA HIS A 679 34.62 32.15 -20.60
C HIS A 679 33.73 33.39 -20.46
N LEU A 680 33.53 33.84 -19.22
CA LEU A 680 32.72 35.01 -18.89
C LEU A 680 33.60 36.24 -18.64
N HIS A 681 33.49 37.24 -19.51
CA HIS A 681 34.13 38.54 -19.33
C HIS A 681 33.10 39.57 -18.85
N LEU A 682 33.20 39.94 -17.58
CA LEU A 682 32.28 40.84 -16.90
C LEU A 682 32.97 42.19 -16.65
N ALA A 683 32.62 43.23 -17.40
CA ALA A 683 33.12 44.58 -17.19
C ALA A 683 32.10 45.42 -16.38
N GLY A 684 32.56 46.10 -15.32
CA GLY A 684 31.73 47.03 -14.53
C GLY A 684 30.87 46.40 -13.41
N VAL A 685 31.22 45.21 -12.92
CA VAL A 685 30.44 44.52 -11.86
C VAL A 685 30.91 44.93 -10.46
N SER A 686 29.97 45.35 -9.61
CA SER A 686 30.23 45.57 -8.17
C SER A 686 30.68 44.28 -7.49
N LYS A 687 31.77 44.33 -6.70
CA LYS A 687 32.33 43.20 -5.92
C LYS A 687 31.29 42.44 -5.09
N HIS A 688 30.18 43.08 -4.72
CA HIS A 688 29.11 42.49 -3.93
C HIS A 688 28.24 41.49 -4.73
N LEU A 689 28.11 41.66 -6.04
CA LEU A 689 27.30 40.78 -6.89
C LEU A 689 28.04 39.48 -7.22
N VAL A 690 29.37 39.56 -7.40
CA VAL A 690 30.24 38.40 -7.67
C VAL A 690 30.25 37.41 -6.49
N GLY A 691 30.23 37.90 -5.25
CA GLY A 691 30.18 37.06 -4.05
C GLY A 691 28.88 36.27 -3.87
N LYS A 692 27.74 36.79 -4.36
CA LYS A 692 26.45 36.08 -4.30
C LYS A 692 26.31 34.98 -5.35
N VAL A 693 26.94 35.15 -6.52
CA VAL A 693 26.94 34.15 -7.60
C VAL A 693 27.79 32.93 -7.23
N GLY A 694 28.97 33.15 -6.62
CA GLY A 694 29.83 32.06 -6.17
C GLY A 694 29.20 31.17 -5.09
N ALA A 695 28.31 31.72 -4.26
CA ALA A 695 27.62 30.98 -3.20
C ALA A 695 26.41 30.15 -3.68
N HIS A 696 25.96 30.33 -4.93
CA HIS A 696 24.78 29.62 -5.47
C HIS A 696 25.10 28.56 -6.52
N LEU A 697 26.32 28.51 -7.05
CA LEU A 697 26.67 27.63 -8.17
C LEU A 697 27.40 26.32 -7.79
N GLY A 698 27.71 26.05 -6.52
CA GLY A 698 28.10 24.73 -6.00
C GLY A 698 28.80 23.78 -6.99
N ALA A 699 29.91 24.22 -7.59
CA ALA A 699 30.70 23.41 -8.52
C ALA A 699 32.19 23.74 -8.33
N GLU A 700 32.95 22.74 -7.90
CA GLU A 700 34.39 22.82 -7.60
C GLU A 700 35.31 23.01 -8.82
N GLN A 701 34.81 23.44 -9.99
CA GLN A 701 35.64 23.56 -11.21
C GLN A 701 35.84 24.97 -11.75
N ILE A 702 35.43 26.02 -11.04
CA ILE A 702 35.76 27.40 -11.46
C ILE A 702 36.41 28.13 -10.29
N LEU A 703 37.75 28.17 -10.31
CA LEU A 703 38.62 29.30 -9.95
C LEU A 703 40.06 28.81 -9.73
N LYS A 704 40.82 28.62 -10.82
CA LYS A 704 42.28 28.77 -10.79
C LYS A 704 42.60 30.22 -11.15
N LEU A 705 42.71 31.11 -10.16
CA LEU A 705 43.44 32.38 -10.25
C LEU A 705 43.87 32.78 -8.81
N PRO A 706 45.12 33.24 -8.59
CA PRO A 706 45.71 33.34 -7.25
C PRO A 706 45.43 34.70 -6.58
N LEU A 707 45.31 34.75 -5.24
CA LEU A 707 46.01 35.69 -4.32
C LEU A 707 45.43 35.73 -2.87
N PHE A 708 46.32 35.39 -1.94
CA PHE A 708 46.53 35.77 -0.52
C PHE A 708 45.52 35.48 0.63
N VAL A 709 46.08 34.72 1.58
CA VAL A 709 45.63 34.29 2.90
C VAL A 709 45.98 35.35 3.96
N GLY A 710 45.07 35.65 4.90
CA GLY A 710 45.41 36.49 6.06
C GLY A 710 44.36 36.68 7.16
N HIS A 711 43.06 36.52 6.89
CA HIS A 711 42.02 36.96 7.86
C HIS A 711 41.32 35.84 8.66
N GLN A 712 41.40 34.58 8.22
CA GLN A 712 40.64 33.45 8.80
C GLN A 712 41.26 32.89 10.11
N ARG A 713 42.57 33.04 10.33
CA ARG A 713 43.24 32.49 11.53
C ARG A 713 43.03 33.31 12.81
N ARG A 714 42.69 34.60 12.70
CA ARG A 714 42.49 35.50 13.87
C ARG A 714 41.12 35.31 14.54
N VAL A 715 40.09 35.06 13.72
CA VAL A 715 38.70 34.85 14.18
C VAL A 715 38.53 33.49 14.87
N ALA A 716 39.16 32.44 14.33
CA ALA A 716 39.12 31.10 14.93
C ALA A 716 39.78 31.04 16.33
N ARG A 717 40.82 31.86 16.57
CA ARG A 717 41.51 31.95 17.87
C ARG A 717 40.67 32.70 18.92
N GLN A 718 40.03 33.82 18.55
CA GLN A 718 39.14 34.57 19.45
C GLN A 718 37.89 33.78 19.86
N MET A 719 37.35 32.95 18.95
CA MET A 719 36.20 32.09 19.24
C MET A 719 36.54 30.95 20.22
N ARG A 720 37.75 30.36 20.11
CA ARG A 720 38.22 29.32 21.06
C ARG A 720 38.45 29.86 22.46
N GLU A 721 39.01 31.05 22.60
CA GLU A 721 39.25 31.69 23.91
C GLU A 721 37.94 32.12 24.61
N LYS A 722 36.93 32.60 23.85
CA LYS A 722 35.60 32.90 24.41
C LYS A 722 34.87 31.64 24.90
N ARG A 723 34.99 30.53 24.18
CA ARG A 723 34.33 29.26 24.52
C ARG A 723 34.91 28.62 25.80
N GLN A 724 36.23 28.71 26.00
CA GLN A 724 36.86 28.20 27.23
C GLN A 724 36.50 29.03 28.48
N ARG A 725 36.32 30.35 28.34
CA ARG A 725 35.87 31.21 29.46
C ARG A 725 34.41 30.97 29.86
N ALA A 726 33.55 30.61 28.91
CA ALA A 726 32.15 30.27 29.18
C ALA A 726 32.02 28.92 29.91
N LEU A 727 32.83 27.92 29.54
CA LEU A 727 32.86 26.61 30.18
C LEU A 727 33.44 26.63 31.60
N ALA A 728 34.32 27.58 31.92
CA ALA A 728 34.85 27.75 33.27
C ALA A 728 33.83 28.40 34.24
N ARG A 729 32.87 29.20 33.75
CA ARG A 729 31.84 29.84 34.58
C ARG A 729 30.69 28.89 34.95
N GLY A 730 30.32 27.98 34.05
CA GLY A 730 29.22 27.04 34.28
C GLY A 730 29.48 25.95 35.35
N ARG A 731 30.72 25.80 35.83
CA ARG A 731 31.06 24.85 36.92
C ARG A 731 31.05 25.47 38.32
N ALA A 732 30.82 26.78 38.45
CA ALA A 732 30.89 27.50 39.73
C ALA A 732 29.53 27.71 40.42
N GLU A 733 28.41 27.49 39.72
CA GLU A 733 27.07 27.82 40.21
C GLU A 733 26.20 26.55 40.25
N GLY A 734 26.40 25.71 41.27
CA GLY A 734 25.62 24.49 41.47
C GLY A 734 24.23 24.79 42.05
N ILE A 735 23.15 24.39 41.36
CA ILE A 735 21.78 24.36 41.91
C ILE A 735 21.04 23.10 41.41
N PRO A 736 20.26 22.38 42.26
CA PRO A 736 19.85 20.98 42.06
C PRO A 736 18.39 20.79 41.60
N MET A 737 18.09 19.61 41.05
CA MET A 737 16.76 19.16 40.62
C MET A 737 16.06 18.33 41.72
N GLY A 738 14.76 18.57 41.95
CA GLY A 738 13.89 17.75 42.82
C GLY A 738 12.42 17.71 42.34
N PRO A 739 11.59 16.75 42.82
CA PRO A 739 10.48 16.15 42.05
C PRO A 739 9.04 16.29 42.63
N HIS A 740 8.06 15.83 41.83
CA HIS A 740 6.67 15.34 42.12
C HIS A 740 5.43 16.27 42.18
N ASP A 741 4.40 15.77 41.45
CA ASP A 741 2.93 15.66 41.70
C ASP A 741 1.97 16.84 41.90
N GLY A 742 0.75 16.65 41.33
CA GLY A 742 -0.52 17.24 41.82
C GLY A 742 -1.43 17.83 40.72
N GLY A 743 -2.61 17.24 40.51
CA GLY A 743 -3.66 17.76 39.61
C GLY A 743 -4.70 18.65 40.31
N VAL A 744 -5.48 19.42 39.55
CA VAL A 744 -6.81 20.00 39.93
C VAL A 744 -7.67 20.21 38.67
N GLN A 745 -8.98 20.07 38.88
CA GLN A 745 -10.15 20.23 38.02
C GLN A 745 -10.34 21.63 37.40
N GLY A 746 -11.32 21.74 36.49
CA GLY A 746 -11.50 22.86 35.55
C GLY A 746 -12.45 23.98 35.97
N GLU A 747 -12.61 24.95 35.07
CA GLU A 747 -13.77 25.85 35.00
C GLU A 747 -13.84 26.58 33.65
N VAL A 748 -15.08 26.90 33.28
CA VAL A 748 -15.57 27.50 32.03
C VAL A 748 -15.35 29.01 32.03
N LEU A 749 -14.88 29.60 30.92
CA LEU A 749 -15.19 30.99 30.57
C LEU A 749 -15.41 31.14 29.07
N GLY A 750 -16.61 31.62 28.73
CA GLY A 750 -17.09 31.87 27.39
C GLY A 750 -16.62 33.19 26.77
N GLU A 751 -17.21 33.40 25.60
CA GLU A 751 -17.02 34.47 24.62
C GLU A 751 -16.67 35.88 25.14
N HIS A 752 -15.61 36.48 24.56
CA HIS A 752 -15.70 37.80 23.95
C HIS A 752 -14.57 38.03 22.93
N GLY A 753 -14.98 38.44 21.74
CA GLY A 753 -14.12 38.62 20.58
C GLY A 753 -13.39 39.97 20.51
N LYS A 754 -12.57 40.07 19.46
CA LYS A 754 -12.03 41.30 18.85
C LYS A 754 -11.15 42.16 19.77
N GLY A 755 -9.84 41.93 19.76
CA GLY A 755 -8.94 42.82 20.50
C GLY A 755 -7.42 42.69 20.39
N VAL A 756 -6.81 42.04 19.38
CA VAL A 756 -5.35 42.12 19.18
C VAL A 756 -5.01 42.41 17.72
N ARG A 757 -5.53 43.54 17.23
CA ARG A 757 -4.99 44.25 16.06
C ARG A 757 -4.78 45.70 16.45
N GLY A 758 -3.67 45.97 17.16
CA GLY A 758 -3.25 47.34 17.43
C GLY A 758 -2.24 47.47 18.56
N ARG A 759 -1.05 47.98 18.19
CA ARG A 759 0.02 48.53 19.04
C ARG A 759 1.08 47.56 19.59
N LEU A 760 2.02 47.19 18.71
CA LEU A 760 3.44 47.24 19.07
C LEU A 760 3.96 48.62 18.66
N LYS A 761 3.83 49.60 19.55
CA LYS A 761 4.50 50.90 19.46
C LYS A 761 4.98 51.29 20.85
N GLY A 762 6.28 51.55 20.98
CA GLY A 762 6.92 52.00 22.23
C GLY A 762 7.16 50.89 23.25
N ASP A 763 8.01 51.20 24.24
CA ASP A 763 8.62 50.37 25.31
C ASP A 763 7.67 49.53 26.20
N ASN A 764 6.65 48.89 25.64
CA ASN A 764 5.75 48.01 26.37
C ASN A 764 6.37 46.60 26.52
N LEU A 765 7.19 46.44 27.56
CA LEU A 765 7.88 45.20 27.89
C LEU A 765 6.90 44.03 28.14
N ALA A 766 5.69 44.31 28.64
CA ALA A 766 4.65 43.30 28.89
C ALA A 766 4.11 42.67 27.60
N GLY A 767 3.99 43.47 26.52
CA GLY A 767 3.60 42.96 25.20
C GLY A 767 4.64 42.01 24.59
N TRP A 768 5.93 42.28 24.84
CA TRP A 768 7.03 41.43 24.39
C TRP A 768 7.14 40.13 25.19
N LYS A 769 6.95 40.19 26.51
CA LYS A 769 6.88 38.99 27.36
C LYS A 769 5.77 38.05 26.91
N LEU A 770 4.56 38.57 26.64
CA LEU A 770 3.43 37.76 26.19
C LEU A 770 3.68 37.07 24.83
N LEU A 771 4.31 37.77 23.88
CA LEU A 771 4.61 37.22 22.55
C LEU A 771 5.64 36.08 22.62
N LEU A 772 6.68 36.25 23.43
CA LEU A 772 7.71 35.23 23.66
C LEU A 772 7.14 34.03 24.43
N HIS A 773 6.22 34.26 25.37
CA HIS A 773 5.57 33.19 26.14
C HIS A 773 4.69 32.30 25.26
N VAL A 774 3.95 32.89 24.31
CA VAL A 774 3.13 32.14 23.33
C VAL A 774 3.98 31.26 22.41
N HIS A 775 5.15 31.75 22.00
CA HIS A 775 6.03 30.97 21.11
C HIS A 775 6.91 29.94 21.83
N ALA A 776 7.37 30.21 23.06
CA ALA A 776 8.07 29.21 23.87
C ALA A 776 7.18 27.99 24.16
N LYS A 777 5.87 28.22 24.37
CA LYS A 777 4.88 27.17 24.57
C LYS A 777 4.57 26.35 23.31
N GLN A 778 4.72 26.94 22.12
CA GLN A 778 4.59 26.23 20.84
C GLN A 778 5.85 25.44 20.45
N ALA A 779 7.03 25.84 20.95
CA ALA A 779 8.30 25.19 20.64
C ALA A 779 8.77 24.18 21.72
N ASN A 780 8.04 24.05 22.83
CA ASN A 780 8.34 23.18 23.96
C ASN A 780 9.75 23.39 24.57
N VAL A 781 10.19 24.64 24.64
CA VAL A 781 11.47 25.04 25.25
C VAL A 781 11.18 25.62 26.64
N GLY A 782 11.83 25.06 27.68
CA GLY A 782 11.67 25.48 29.08
C GLY A 782 11.94 26.98 29.30
N SER A 783 11.19 27.56 30.23
CA SER A 783 11.03 28.99 30.49
C SER A 783 12.32 29.74 30.85
N ASP A 784 12.77 30.62 29.95
CA ASP A 784 13.74 31.69 30.24
C ASP A 784 13.18 33.08 29.82
N VAL A 785 11.85 33.20 29.78
CA VAL A 785 11.10 34.36 29.28
C VAL A 785 10.97 35.47 30.34
N ASP A 786 11.27 35.17 31.60
CA ASP A 786 11.19 36.13 32.71
C ASP A 786 12.48 36.93 32.94
N ASN A 787 13.57 36.59 32.24
CA ASN A 787 14.84 37.29 32.35
C ASN A 787 14.84 38.61 31.54
N GLU A 788 14.47 39.71 32.18
CA GLU A 788 14.33 41.02 31.54
C GLU A 788 15.59 41.54 30.85
N ALA A 789 16.78 41.14 31.31
CA ALA A 789 18.04 41.53 30.68
C ALA A 789 18.19 40.89 29.29
N ARG A 790 17.79 39.62 29.16
CA ARG A 790 17.81 38.88 27.90
C ARG A 790 16.76 39.41 26.91
N VAL A 791 15.58 39.77 27.41
CA VAL A 791 14.52 40.38 26.61
C VAL A 791 14.93 41.77 26.08
N ARG A 792 15.66 42.57 26.87
CA ARG A 792 16.24 43.85 26.40
C ARG A 792 17.34 43.65 25.36
N GLU A 793 18.21 42.67 25.56
CA GLU A 793 19.28 42.32 24.61
C GLU A 793 18.71 41.92 23.23
N LEU A 794 17.68 41.07 23.21
CA LEU A 794 16.99 40.66 21.99
C LEU A 794 16.25 41.82 21.32
N ARG A 795 15.59 42.70 22.11
CA ARG A 795 14.95 43.93 21.61
C ARG A 795 15.95 44.83 20.90
N ASP A 796 17.13 45.04 21.50
CA ASP A 796 18.14 45.96 20.99
C ASP A 796 18.82 45.41 19.71
N ILE A 797 19.01 44.09 19.62
CA ILE A 797 19.47 43.41 18.39
C ILE A 797 18.46 43.59 17.25
N VAL A 798 17.16 43.40 17.52
CA VAL A 798 16.10 43.59 16.53
C VAL A 798 15.99 45.06 16.10
N ALA A 799 16.15 46.00 17.03
CA ALA A 799 16.16 47.44 16.73
C ALA A 799 17.38 47.86 15.89
N MET A 800 18.55 47.28 16.12
CA MET A 800 19.76 47.50 15.33
C MET A 800 19.60 46.99 13.89
N VAL A 801 19.07 45.77 13.72
CA VAL A 801 18.82 45.17 12.39
C VAL A 801 17.77 45.97 11.60
N ALA A 802 16.75 46.49 12.29
CA ALA A 802 15.75 47.35 11.66
C ALA A 802 16.35 48.70 11.18
N LYS A 803 17.32 49.26 11.90
CA LYS A 803 17.95 50.55 11.57
C LYS A 803 18.85 50.47 10.34
N ASP A 804 19.52 49.34 10.12
CA ASP A 804 20.39 49.12 8.96
C ASP A 804 19.63 48.72 7.68
N PHE A 805 18.40 48.18 7.82
CA PHE A 805 17.56 47.79 6.68
C PHE A 805 16.56 48.86 6.20
N LEU A 806 16.32 49.92 6.99
CA LEU A 806 15.31 50.95 6.70
C LEU A 806 15.87 52.25 6.07
N VAL A 807 17.14 52.30 5.67
CA VAL A 807 17.66 53.42 4.87
C VAL A 807 17.39 53.18 3.38
N ASP A 808 16.11 53.23 2.98
CA ASP A 808 15.68 53.81 1.68
C ASP A 808 14.14 53.88 1.54
N GLU A 809 13.40 54.20 2.62
CA GLU A 809 11.94 54.41 2.51
C GLU A 809 11.59 55.61 1.60
N THR A 810 12.52 56.53 1.36
CA THR A 810 12.25 57.75 0.56
C THR A 810 12.23 57.48 -0.96
N ARG A 811 12.92 56.45 -1.47
CA ARG A 811 12.92 56.14 -2.92
C ARG A 811 11.74 55.30 -3.40
N LEU A 812 11.14 54.49 -2.53
CA LEU A 812 9.95 53.68 -2.88
C LEU A 812 8.65 54.50 -2.94
N VAL A 813 8.60 55.65 -2.25
CA VAL A 813 7.44 56.54 -2.23
C VAL A 813 7.32 57.40 -3.51
N LEU A 814 8.42 57.66 -4.22
CA LEU A 814 8.39 58.48 -5.46
C LEU A 814 8.05 57.69 -6.74
N ALA A 815 8.06 56.35 -6.71
CA ALA A 815 7.82 55.52 -7.91
C ALA A 815 6.40 54.94 -8.04
N ALA A 816 5.50 55.13 -7.06
CA ALA A 816 4.17 54.52 -7.08
C ALA A 816 3.04 55.54 -7.10
N ARG A 817 2.49 55.82 -8.29
CA ARG A 817 1.16 56.44 -8.44
C ARG A 817 0.07 55.43 -8.04
N LYS A 818 -0.08 55.13 -6.74
CA LYS A 818 -1.32 54.71 -6.03
C LYS A 818 -1.03 54.30 -4.57
N PRO A 819 -1.71 54.84 -3.53
CA PRO A 819 -1.20 54.81 -2.14
C PRO A 819 -1.45 53.52 -1.33
N VAL A 820 -2.26 52.57 -1.83
CA VAL A 820 -2.78 51.46 -1.00
C VAL A 820 -1.91 50.19 -1.10
N VAL A 821 -1.30 49.91 -2.25
CA VAL A 821 -0.56 48.66 -2.48
C VAL A 821 0.83 48.67 -1.83
N ALA A 822 1.47 49.85 -1.73
CA ALA A 822 2.82 49.97 -1.17
C ALA A 822 2.88 49.70 0.35
N ARG A 823 1.82 50.06 1.10
CA ARG A 823 1.76 49.84 2.56
C ARG A 823 1.62 48.36 2.95
N ASP A 824 0.92 47.57 2.14
CA ASP A 824 0.70 46.15 2.42
C ASP A 824 1.91 45.28 2.07
N VAL A 825 2.67 45.67 1.05
CA VAL A 825 3.93 44.98 0.70
C VAL A 825 5.01 45.28 1.74
N ALA A 826 5.15 46.52 2.19
CA ALA A 826 6.07 46.89 3.26
C ALA A 826 5.76 46.13 4.58
N ARG A 827 4.48 46.02 4.97
CA ARG A 827 4.05 45.23 6.14
C ARG A 827 4.42 43.74 6.04
N LYS A 828 4.25 43.13 4.87
CA LYS A 828 4.53 41.69 4.66
C LYS A 828 6.02 41.39 4.67
N VAL A 829 6.85 42.31 4.20
CA VAL A 829 8.32 42.17 4.20
C VAL A 829 8.89 42.34 5.61
N VAL A 830 8.42 43.32 6.37
CA VAL A 830 8.81 43.52 7.78
C VAL A 830 8.41 42.33 8.64
N SER A 831 7.21 41.77 8.43
CA SER A 831 6.76 40.58 9.16
C SER A 831 7.60 39.32 8.87
N LYS A 832 8.14 39.18 7.65
CA LYS A 832 8.99 38.04 7.28
C LYS A 832 10.43 38.19 7.79
N LEU A 833 10.98 39.39 7.77
CA LEU A 833 12.30 39.68 8.33
C LEU A 833 12.33 39.53 9.85
N TYR A 834 11.23 39.90 10.51
CA TYR A 834 11.03 39.73 11.95
C TYR A 834 10.96 38.23 12.34
N TYR A 835 10.27 37.40 11.55
CA TYR A 835 10.25 35.95 11.72
C TYR A 835 11.62 35.30 11.48
N LEU A 836 12.40 35.79 10.52
CA LEU A 836 13.73 35.26 10.24
C LEU A 836 14.73 35.57 11.37
N CYS A 837 14.63 36.75 11.99
CA CYS A 837 15.49 37.13 13.11
C CYS A 837 15.17 36.32 14.39
N LEU A 838 13.90 36.01 14.63
CA LEU A 838 13.44 35.16 15.73
C LEU A 838 13.82 33.68 15.57
N HIS A 839 14.14 33.24 14.36
CA HIS A 839 14.56 31.87 14.07
C HIS A 839 16.08 31.68 14.12
N PHE A 840 16.84 32.78 14.10
CA PHE A 840 18.30 32.79 14.13
C PHE A 840 18.90 33.09 15.51
N LEU A 841 18.11 33.72 16.38
CA LEU A 841 18.34 33.86 17.83
C LEU A 841 17.90 32.59 18.54
#